data_AF-A0A0E0RHU4-F1
#
_entry.id   AF-A0A0E0RHU4-F1
#
_cell.length_a   1.000
_cell.length_b   1.000
_cell.length_c   1.000
_cell.angle_alpha   90.00
_cell.angle_beta   90.00
_cell.angle_gamma   90.00
#
_symmetry.space_group_name_H-M   'P 1'
#
loop_
_entity.id
_entity.type
_entity.pdbx_description
1 polymer ?
#
loop_
_entity_poly.entity_id
_entity_poly.type
_entity_poly.pdbx_seq_one_letter_code
_entity_poly.pdbx_strand_id
1 'polypeptide(L)'
;MEEALDWSFCEPLLTVAISLMDRALFYFGGVKEKEKGSKKRFGGVDKEKILERLGHVRAIFDEFRHLVLTNLKIPFSYNLKEIWSFRIDIEGFEHWIEEIEYRGLVGQGRHPTFNILKAKITNKFAKSPDSYAIREGLDHLMRLADIAARIRYLRFEISVSSSRTTTPVAVGRGREKEDIEVVSRGREKEEIQLFGREREKEQIVQWLIKQPAENSESEIFSTDHIRLFAILGVAGMGKTALAKVACQEPIVSTIFDFVVWVQVPYDFTTETIAKIIMETVTSVSPEYYSLKFLQHALTGKRLLLVLDDTWEDESVKKWEALVATLSNCKRGSSILLTTRMQSVVDMAAEAVGSPAECLELDELGKSDNLLLFMSRLPSQVHSEGYYHLRLIGEQIAENTGGCPLVTEKVASWLGSCVENHHWNAVLQKGWQKLGLNAIFASSRLSYERLPSELQICFRYFSIFPKGYKFNKVELANMWISSGLIPFGLSKQDDTGLQHKKAAYLFSAEDVGEQYFAALVRKSFFCRLLETDPSNGNMKEYYVLHNLMHDCAQFVARNECARVDDNNFQDVRRTTVHLSIAHCGSLRAIPPITNLRTLIIQSEFCLDQEAELMLGEVLRKSARLRLLYLDVPSLSNALDEIPSLTQLRYLFLFSCDKSHIRSILKLCHLQVFKLKYFTGKQADLDGIRNMRFLRCLHVPDSMLSKILKTGMPTTLQELQEFEVAKNDGHMLSALSTLTNLKRLSLRNLQNVRNCKDAMEIKLKDKPDMMFLSLSWNKHSNDPEDIDHQIIDNLEPNKGIQQLHVYGYNGVQLPVWIETSFLIHLVSLELQYCMEWRTLPSFKELSSLKYLKLEHLFQLGSVIEEQSGSIESDNAFLPPLLNTLIVRWCPNLKKLPALPCTLEKLIIRHVGLAVLPRLHQAYASTCESLSVDSRLSLLHIESCAHLTSLDGLLDQQQHLQHLKTLLVRHCAKLCHLPANGFTELHHLNFLEIVACPMLRNVKTDSNLFPTSLNNLDINPCCHIEASVLMSLPNLTYLRRLSLVSCSSVEKLPSDEVFRTLKNLNDMLIARCESLLSLGGLGAAASLRTLSILYCDKIYSSSSPQAGCSFMLWKLKVDREAMLLVEPIKSLRYTLELHIGDDYAMDSLPEEWLLQNASSLRLIEIGVAKNLQTLPTQMEKLVSLQSLHIEKAPRIQFLPKLPFSLNKLTIWGCDPRFLKLYERNVGSDWGKIENIDHVDMKAYSEAIDHV
;
A
#
# COMPACT_ATOMS: atom_id res chain seq x y z
N MET A 1 15.42 -44.36 -4.46
CA MET A 1 14.11 -44.15 -3.78
C MET A 1 14.20 -44.83 -2.43
N GLU A 2 13.69 -44.18 -1.38
CA GLU A 2 13.96 -44.37 0.06
C GLU A 2 15.23 -43.66 0.58
N GLU A 3 15.12 -42.34 0.78
CA GLU A 3 15.98 -41.61 1.72
C GLU A 3 15.25 -41.53 3.07
N ALA A 4 15.92 -41.92 4.16
CA ALA A 4 15.41 -41.86 5.51
C ALA A 4 15.32 -40.41 6.01
N LEU A 5 14.13 -40.00 6.45
CA LEU A 5 13.87 -38.73 7.12
C LEU A 5 14.46 -38.75 8.54
N ASP A 6 15.25 -37.73 8.89
CA ASP A 6 15.74 -37.54 10.26
C ASP A 6 14.67 -36.83 11.12
N TRP A 7 13.91 -37.62 11.88
CA TRP A 7 12.82 -37.16 12.73
C TRP A 7 13.28 -36.66 14.12
N SER A 8 14.59 -36.65 14.40
CA SER A 8 15.15 -36.26 15.71
C SER A 8 14.82 -34.82 16.13
N PHE A 9 14.62 -33.91 15.17
CA PHE A 9 14.22 -32.51 15.43
C PHE A 9 12.79 -32.35 15.97
N CYS A 10 11.88 -33.30 15.71
CA CYS A 10 10.47 -33.19 16.13
C CYS A 10 10.20 -33.73 17.54
N GLU A 11 11.11 -34.55 18.09
CA GLU A 11 10.92 -35.24 19.38
C GLU A 11 10.73 -34.30 20.59
N PRO A 12 11.49 -33.19 20.74
CA PRO A 12 11.31 -32.27 21.87
C PRO A 12 9.95 -31.56 21.84
N LEU A 13 9.52 -31.13 20.65
CA LEU A 13 8.25 -30.43 20.45
C LEU A 13 7.05 -31.34 20.66
N LEU A 14 7.09 -32.59 20.17
CA LEU A 14 6.07 -33.59 20.47
C LEU A 14 5.99 -33.87 21.97
N THR A 15 7.13 -33.90 22.68
CA THR A 15 7.17 -34.14 24.13
C THR A 15 6.55 -32.98 24.92
N VAL A 16 6.83 -31.74 24.53
CA VAL A 16 6.22 -30.53 25.12
C VAL A 16 4.72 -30.49 24.84
N ALA A 17 4.29 -30.78 23.61
CA ALA A 17 2.89 -30.84 23.21
C ALA A 17 2.10 -31.90 24.01
N ILE A 18 2.64 -33.12 24.14
CA ILE A 18 2.04 -34.20 24.93
C ILE A 18 1.94 -33.82 26.41
N SER A 19 2.99 -33.23 26.99
CA SER A 19 3.00 -32.78 28.40
C SER A 19 1.96 -31.71 28.69
N LEU A 20 1.80 -30.74 27.79
CA LEU A 20 0.79 -29.69 27.93
C LEU A 20 -0.63 -30.23 27.71
N MET A 21 -0.81 -31.17 26.77
CA MET A 21 -2.07 -31.88 26.59
C MET A 21 -2.44 -32.72 27.81
N ASP A 22 -1.50 -33.47 28.39
CA ASP A 22 -1.75 -34.25 29.61
C ASP A 22 -2.07 -33.33 30.81
N ARG A 23 -1.45 -32.15 30.91
CA ARG A 23 -1.79 -31.14 31.93
C ARG A 23 -3.15 -30.49 31.71
N ALA A 24 -3.55 -30.27 30.45
CA ALA A 24 -4.88 -29.77 30.09
C ALA A 24 -5.94 -30.84 30.40
N LEU A 25 -5.74 -32.06 29.91
CA LEU A 25 -6.62 -33.23 30.14
C LEU A 25 -6.69 -33.62 31.61
N PHE A 26 -5.62 -33.50 32.41
CA PHE A 26 -5.67 -33.72 33.86
C PHE A 26 -6.54 -32.66 34.57
N TYR A 27 -6.51 -31.41 34.07
CA TYR A 27 -7.36 -30.33 34.57
C TYR A 27 -8.85 -30.55 34.22
N PHE A 28 -9.14 -31.08 33.02
CA PHE A 28 -10.51 -31.38 32.56
C PHE A 28 -11.04 -32.74 33.03
N GLY A 29 -10.17 -33.74 33.15
CA GLY A 29 -10.44 -35.15 33.40
C GLY A 29 -10.37 -35.57 34.87
N GLY A 30 -10.45 -34.62 35.81
CA GLY A 30 -10.63 -34.86 37.25
C GLY A 30 -11.98 -35.52 37.61
N VAL A 31 -12.47 -36.43 36.77
CA VAL A 31 -13.57 -37.36 36.98
C VAL A 31 -13.00 -38.77 36.82
N LYS A 32 -12.09 -39.14 37.73
CA LYS A 32 -11.89 -40.56 38.07
C LYS A 32 -12.09 -40.73 39.56
N GLU A 33 -12.91 -41.72 39.87
CA GLU A 33 -13.48 -42.15 41.14
C GLU A 33 -12.64 -41.79 42.38
N LYS A 34 -13.26 -41.05 43.30
CA LYS A 34 -12.91 -41.19 44.72
C LYS A 34 -13.62 -42.41 45.26
N GLU A 35 -12.91 -43.53 45.32
CA GLU A 35 -13.16 -44.45 46.41
C GLU A 35 -12.89 -43.73 47.75
N LYS A 36 -13.93 -43.74 48.58
CA LYS A 36 -13.97 -43.55 50.04
C LYS A 36 -13.09 -42.43 50.64
N GLY A 37 -13.79 -41.36 51.04
CA GLY A 37 -13.50 -40.73 52.34
C GLY A 37 -12.42 -39.65 52.38
N SER A 38 -12.54 -38.58 51.59
CA SER A 38 -11.99 -37.27 51.99
C SER A 38 -12.61 -36.12 51.19
N LYS A 39 -13.35 -35.23 51.85
CA LYS A 39 -13.80 -33.95 51.27
C LYS A 39 -12.62 -32.98 51.17
N LYS A 40 -11.81 -33.09 50.11
CA LYS A 40 -10.98 -31.96 49.65
C LYS A 40 -11.84 -31.06 48.76
N ARG A 41 -12.13 -29.84 49.23
CA ARG A 41 -12.69 -28.76 48.40
C ARG A 41 -11.69 -28.46 47.28
N PHE A 42 -12.06 -28.75 46.04
CA PHE A 42 -11.33 -28.23 44.88
C PHE A 42 -11.68 -26.75 44.72
N GLY A 43 -10.67 -25.88 44.72
CA GLY A 43 -10.81 -24.45 44.42
C GLY A 43 -11.49 -24.21 43.07
N GLY A 44 -12.13 -23.04 42.94
CA GLY A 44 -12.82 -22.63 41.72
C GLY A 44 -11.92 -22.75 40.48
N VAL A 45 -12.49 -23.24 39.39
CA VAL A 45 -11.77 -23.34 38.12
C VAL A 45 -11.85 -21.98 37.45
N ASP A 46 -10.68 -21.41 37.14
CA ASP A 46 -10.51 -20.07 36.61
C ASP A 46 -10.52 -20.10 35.07
N LYS A 47 -11.50 -19.43 34.45
CA LYS A 47 -11.68 -19.32 32.99
C LYS A 47 -10.41 -18.81 32.31
N GLU A 48 -9.75 -17.85 32.95
CA GLU A 48 -8.57 -17.19 32.40
C GLU A 48 -7.40 -18.17 32.28
N LYS A 49 -7.20 -19.02 33.30
CA LYS A 49 -6.20 -20.10 33.25
C LYS A 49 -6.49 -21.17 32.18
N ILE A 50 -7.76 -21.38 31.83
CA ILE A 50 -8.15 -22.30 30.76
C ILE A 50 -7.80 -21.71 29.40
N LEU A 51 -8.22 -20.46 29.14
CA LEU A 51 -7.93 -19.77 27.88
C LEU A 51 -6.41 -19.54 27.69
N GLU A 52 -5.70 -19.21 28.76
CA GLU A 52 -4.24 -19.08 28.77
C GLU A 52 -3.54 -20.39 28.35
N ARG A 53 -4.01 -21.54 28.86
CA ARG A 53 -3.44 -22.85 28.50
C ARG A 53 -3.78 -23.28 27.08
N LEU A 54 -4.99 -22.98 26.60
CA LEU A 54 -5.36 -23.21 25.20
C LEU A 54 -4.53 -22.34 24.25
N GLY A 55 -4.21 -21.09 24.67
CA GLY A 55 -3.28 -20.21 23.97
C GLY A 55 -1.88 -20.83 23.81
N HIS A 56 -1.32 -21.43 24.86
CA HIS A 56 -0.04 -22.13 24.79
C HIS A 56 -0.07 -23.33 23.83
N VAL A 57 -1.16 -24.10 23.82
CA VAL A 57 -1.33 -25.23 22.90
C VAL A 57 -1.41 -24.76 21.44
N ARG A 58 -2.08 -23.62 21.18
CA ARG A 58 -2.13 -23.00 19.85
C ARG A 58 -0.75 -22.54 19.38
N ALA A 59 0.03 -21.89 20.24
CA ALA A 59 1.38 -21.42 19.90
C ALA A 59 2.31 -22.57 19.46
N ILE A 60 2.28 -23.70 20.17
CA ILE A 60 3.08 -24.88 19.84
C ILE A 60 2.62 -25.52 18.53
N PHE A 61 1.31 -25.49 18.27
CA PHE A 61 0.77 -25.99 17.01
C PHE A 61 1.22 -25.13 15.82
N ASP A 62 1.21 -23.80 15.97
CA ASP A 62 1.69 -22.89 14.94
C ASP A 62 3.19 -23.08 14.66
N GLU A 63 3.99 -23.36 15.70
CA GLU A 63 5.41 -23.72 15.59
C GLU A 63 5.62 -25.08 14.89
N PHE A 64 4.80 -26.08 15.22
CA PHE A 64 4.85 -27.39 14.56
C PHE A 64 4.44 -27.30 13.08
N ARG A 65 3.42 -26.50 12.76
CA ARG A 65 3.04 -26.18 11.37
C ARG A 65 4.18 -25.51 10.62
N HIS A 66 4.87 -24.56 11.25
CA HIS A 66 6.01 -23.88 10.66
C HIS A 66 7.10 -24.89 10.24
N LEU A 67 7.44 -25.83 11.12
CA LEU A 67 8.41 -26.91 10.85
C LEU A 67 7.99 -27.86 9.71
N VAL A 68 6.69 -28.15 9.58
CA VAL A 68 6.16 -28.99 8.48
C VAL A 68 6.19 -28.24 7.15
N LEU A 69 6.02 -26.92 7.14
CA LEU A 69 6.08 -26.09 5.93
C LEU A 69 7.52 -25.71 5.52
N THR A 70 8.51 -25.83 6.41
CA THR A 70 9.93 -25.56 6.13
C THR A 70 10.67 -26.76 5.55
N ASN A 71 10.35 -28.00 5.95
CA ASN A 71 11.05 -29.20 5.50
C ASN A 71 10.37 -29.86 4.28
N LEU A 72 10.74 -29.41 3.08
CA LEU A 72 10.26 -29.92 1.78
C LEU A 72 10.65 -31.38 1.42
N LYS A 73 11.19 -32.16 2.38
CA LYS A 73 11.51 -33.59 2.19
C LYS A 73 10.55 -34.55 2.89
N ILE A 74 9.53 -34.07 3.61
CA ILE A 74 8.50 -34.95 4.19
C ILE A 74 7.50 -35.30 3.07
N PRO A 75 7.33 -36.57 2.67
CA PRO A 75 6.34 -36.95 1.66
C PRO A 75 4.96 -36.56 2.17
N PHE A 76 4.22 -35.85 1.31
CA PHE A 76 2.89 -35.24 1.53
C PHE A 76 1.77 -36.22 1.96
N SER A 77 2.07 -37.50 2.21
CA SER A 77 1.10 -38.56 2.45
C SER A 77 0.75 -38.84 3.92
N TYR A 78 1.47 -38.27 4.91
CA TYR A 78 1.12 -38.45 6.33
C TYR A 78 0.53 -37.17 6.99
N ASN A 79 -0.78 -37.23 7.24
CA ASN A 79 -1.58 -36.58 8.29
C ASN A 79 -1.59 -35.05 8.51
N LEU A 80 -1.52 -34.22 7.47
CA LEU A 80 -2.03 -32.83 7.56
C LEU A 80 -3.50 -32.79 8.03
N LYS A 81 -4.33 -33.77 7.64
CA LYS A 81 -5.74 -33.86 8.07
C LYS A 81 -5.91 -33.93 9.60
N GLU A 82 -5.03 -34.63 10.31
CA GLU A 82 -5.15 -34.77 11.77
C GLU A 82 -4.71 -33.48 12.49
N ILE A 83 -3.67 -32.83 11.98
CA ILE A 83 -3.22 -31.50 12.42
C ILE A 83 -4.36 -30.48 12.27
N TRP A 84 -5.03 -30.45 11.11
CA TRP A 84 -6.20 -29.59 10.90
C TRP A 84 -7.39 -29.98 11.79
N SER A 85 -7.67 -31.28 11.98
CA SER A 85 -8.74 -31.74 12.88
C SER A 85 -8.52 -31.28 14.32
N PHE A 86 -7.27 -31.33 14.81
CA PHE A 86 -6.91 -30.90 16.15
C PHE A 86 -7.21 -29.43 16.39
N ARG A 87 -6.81 -28.58 15.45
CA ARG A 87 -7.14 -27.16 15.52
C ARG A 87 -8.65 -26.92 15.52
N ILE A 88 -9.39 -27.61 14.66
CA ILE A 88 -10.85 -27.49 14.57
C ILE A 88 -11.52 -27.84 15.90
N ASP A 89 -11.00 -28.84 16.62
CA ASP A 89 -11.50 -29.26 17.93
C ASP A 89 -11.13 -28.27 19.06
N ILE A 90 -9.91 -27.70 19.06
CA ILE A 90 -9.55 -26.61 19.98
C ILE A 90 -10.48 -25.41 19.78
N GLU A 91 -10.67 -25.00 18.53
CA GLU A 91 -11.53 -23.87 18.20
C GLU A 91 -13.01 -24.17 18.52
N GLY A 92 -13.44 -25.43 18.40
CA GLY A 92 -14.77 -25.86 18.82
C GLY A 92 -14.98 -25.79 20.32
N PHE A 93 -13.94 -26.12 21.08
CA PHE A 93 -13.98 -26.01 22.53
C PHE A 93 -13.96 -24.54 23.00
N GLU A 94 -13.16 -23.66 22.37
CA GLU A 94 -13.21 -22.22 22.61
C GLU A 94 -14.61 -21.66 22.34
N HIS A 95 -15.20 -21.99 21.18
CA HIS A 95 -16.56 -21.60 20.83
C HIS A 95 -17.58 -22.04 21.87
N TRP A 96 -17.47 -23.29 22.35
CA TRP A 96 -18.35 -23.81 23.40
C TRP A 96 -18.28 -23.01 24.71
N ILE A 97 -17.07 -22.59 25.13
CA ILE A 97 -16.89 -21.71 26.30
C ILE A 97 -17.58 -20.36 26.07
N GLU A 98 -17.39 -19.75 24.91
CA GLU A 98 -17.97 -18.45 24.56
C GLU A 98 -19.51 -18.51 24.47
N GLU A 99 -20.08 -19.61 23.96
CA GLU A 99 -21.54 -19.83 23.85
C GLU A 99 -22.21 -19.98 25.23
N ILE A 100 -21.53 -20.61 26.20
CA ILE A 100 -22.01 -20.68 27.59
C ILE A 100 -22.08 -19.29 28.23
N GLU A 101 -21.06 -18.46 27.98
CA GLU A 101 -21.02 -17.07 28.45
C GLU A 101 -22.13 -16.24 27.82
N TYR A 102 -22.33 -16.35 26.51
CA TYR A 102 -23.42 -15.69 25.79
C TYR A 102 -24.79 -16.01 26.42
N ARG A 103 -25.07 -17.29 26.68
CA ARG A 103 -26.32 -17.71 27.35
C ARG A 103 -26.48 -17.15 28.75
N GLY A 104 -25.38 -16.97 29.47
CA GLY A 104 -25.35 -16.29 30.77
C GLY A 104 -25.67 -14.80 30.68
N LEU A 105 -25.24 -14.11 29.61
CA LEU A 105 -25.49 -12.68 29.40
C LEU A 105 -26.93 -12.38 28.98
N VAL A 106 -27.55 -13.25 28.17
CA VAL A 106 -28.93 -13.08 27.67
C VAL A 106 -29.99 -13.40 28.74
N GLY A 107 -29.71 -14.32 29.67
CA GLY A 107 -30.67 -14.74 30.71
C GLY A 107 -30.66 -13.87 31.98
N GLN A 108 -31.45 -12.79 32.03
CA GLN A 108 -31.76 -12.13 33.30
C GLN A 108 -32.74 -12.99 34.13
N GLY A 109 -32.21 -13.92 34.93
CA GLY A 109 -32.95 -14.67 35.95
C GLY A 109 -33.02 -16.18 35.72
N ARG A 110 -32.37 -16.94 36.63
CA ARG A 110 -32.26 -18.42 36.74
C ARG A 110 -31.06 -19.08 35.99
N HIS A 111 -29.86 -18.91 36.57
CA HIS A 111 -28.64 -19.77 36.65
C HIS A 111 -28.27 -20.79 35.52
N PRO A 112 -26.96 -21.04 35.22
CA PRO A 112 -25.92 -21.38 36.20
C PRO A 112 -24.54 -20.68 36.04
N THR A 113 -23.87 -20.40 37.16
CA THR A 113 -22.41 -20.17 37.16
C THR A 113 -21.69 -21.49 36.81
N PHE A 114 -20.48 -21.42 36.24
CA PHE A 114 -19.61 -22.55 35.87
C PHE A 114 -19.54 -23.66 36.95
N ASN A 115 -19.69 -23.27 38.22
CA ASN A 115 -19.74 -24.17 39.39
C ASN A 115 -20.97 -25.11 39.45
N ILE A 116 -22.12 -24.74 38.88
CA ILE A 116 -23.33 -25.59 38.85
C ILE A 116 -23.26 -26.59 37.67
N LEU A 117 -22.63 -26.20 36.56
CA LEU A 117 -22.29 -27.12 35.45
C LEU A 117 -21.38 -28.27 35.95
N LYS A 118 -20.39 -27.95 36.79
CA LYS A 118 -19.53 -28.93 37.49
C LYS A 118 -20.33 -29.90 38.38
N ALA A 119 -21.33 -29.40 39.12
CA ALA A 119 -22.18 -30.21 40.00
C ALA A 119 -23.17 -31.11 39.23
N LYS A 120 -23.65 -30.65 38.06
CA LYS A 120 -24.51 -31.45 37.16
C LYS A 120 -23.72 -32.51 36.38
N ILE A 121 -22.45 -32.25 36.03
CA ILE A 121 -21.55 -33.24 35.40
C ILE A 121 -21.18 -34.38 36.38
N THR A 122 -21.16 -34.11 37.69
CA THR A 122 -20.83 -35.12 38.72
C THR A 122 -22.01 -36.01 39.15
N ASN A 123 -23.25 -35.67 38.79
CA ASN A 123 -24.44 -36.47 39.09
C ASN A 123 -25.08 -37.00 37.80
N LYS A 124 -25.35 -38.32 37.74
CA LYS A 124 -25.92 -39.02 36.57
C LYS A 124 -27.16 -38.32 35.99
N PHE A 125 -27.15 -38.14 34.66
CA PHE A 125 -28.13 -37.40 33.87
C PHE A 125 -29.47 -38.13 33.70
N ALA A 126 -30.57 -37.38 33.84
CA ALA A 126 -31.80 -37.62 33.10
C ALA A 126 -32.64 -36.34 32.98
N LYS A 127 -32.90 -35.89 31.73
CA LYS A 127 -34.00 -35.00 31.28
C LYS A 127 -33.90 -33.47 31.56
N SER A 128 -32.89 -32.77 31.03
CA SER A 128 -32.99 -31.29 30.82
C SER A 128 -32.33 -30.81 29.52
N PRO A 129 -32.73 -29.65 28.95
CA PRO A 129 -32.11 -29.06 27.75
C PRO A 129 -30.60 -28.74 27.91
N ASP A 130 -30.14 -28.54 29.15
CA ASP A 130 -28.70 -28.34 29.48
C ASP A 130 -27.84 -29.57 29.15
N SER A 131 -28.47 -30.75 29.02
CA SER A 131 -27.79 -32.02 28.72
C SER A 131 -27.11 -32.03 27.36
N TYR A 132 -27.62 -31.26 26.38
CA TYR A 132 -27.08 -31.27 25.01
C TYR A 132 -25.81 -30.44 24.90
N ALA A 133 -25.82 -29.21 25.46
CA ALA A 133 -24.64 -28.35 25.50
C ALA A 133 -23.47 -28.98 26.27
N ILE A 134 -23.75 -29.68 27.38
CA ILE A 134 -22.71 -30.39 28.13
C ILE A 134 -22.12 -31.56 27.34
N ARG A 135 -22.94 -32.27 26.56
CA ARG A 135 -22.51 -33.39 25.71
C ARG A 135 -21.61 -32.92 24.57
N GLU A 136 -21.88 -31.76 23.98
CA GLU A 136 -21.05 -31.16 22.92
C GLU A 136 -19.65 -30.76 23.42
N GLY A 137 -19.56 -30.14 24.60
CA GLY A 137 -18.27 -29.84 25.23
C GLY A 137 -17.47 -31.09 25.62
N LEU A 138 -18.15 -32.14 26.09
CA LEU A 138 -17.53 -33.45 26.37
C LEU A 138 -17.04 -34.14 25.09
N ASP A 139 -17.78 -34.05 23.97
CA ASP A 139 -17.38 -34.63 22.69
C ASP A 139 -16.10 -33.97 22.16
N HIS A 140 -15.95 -32.64 22.25
CA HIS A 140 -14.70 -31.95 21.88
C HIS A 140 -13.53 -32.38 22.78
N LEU A 141 -13.74 -32.47 24.10
CA LEU A 141 -12.72 -32.96 25.03
C LEU A 141 -12.31 -34.41 24.75
N MET A 142 -13.27 -35.28 24.38
CA MET A 142 -13.01 -36.67 24.01
C MET A 142 -12.22 -36.78 22.70
N ARG A 143 -12.51 -35.94 21.70
CA ARG A 143 -11.74 -35.89 20.45
C ARG A 143 -10.33 -35.36 20.67
N LEU A 144 -10.16 -34.33 21.50
CA LEU A 144 -8.83 -33.86 21.90
C LEU A 144 -8.03 -34.94 22.64
N ALA A 145 -8.69 -35.76 23.47
CA ALA A 145 -8.07 -36.91 24.11
C ALA A 145 -7.67 -38.03 23.13
N ASP A 146 -8.50 -38.30 22.11
CA ASP A 146 -8.20 -39.26 21.03
C ASP A 146 -7.01 -38.78 20.19
N ILE A 147 -6.97 -37.50 19.83
CA ILE A 147 -5.84 -36.91 19.08
C ILE A 147 -4.56 -36.95 19.93
N ALA A 148 -4.64 -36.64 21.23
CA ALA A 148 -3.50 -36.78 22.13
C ALA A 148 -3.00 -38.24 22.17
N ALA A 149 -3.90 -39.23 22.19
CA ALA A 149 -3.54 -40.65 22.13
C ALA A 149 -2.88 -41.04 20.79
N ARG A 150 -3.33 -40.48 19.67
CA ARG A 150 -2.71 -40.70 18.35
C ARG A 150 -1.35 -40.02 18.22
N ILE A 151 -1.16 -38.83 18.79
CA ILE A 151 0.15 -38.16 18.86
C ILE A 151 1.12 -38.99 19.70
N ARG A 152 0.65 -39.66 20.77
CA ARG A 152 1.46 -40.66 21.50
C ARG A 152 1.79 -41.87 20.63
N TYR A 153 0.86 -42.35 19.81
CA TYR A 153 1.11 -43.45 18.88
C TYR A 153 2.13 -43.07 17.80
N LEU A 154 2.03 -41.86 17.22
CA LEU A 154 3.03 -41.32 16.28
C LEU A 154 4.40 -41.17 16.94
N ARG A 155 4.46 -40.69 18.20
CA ARG A 155 5.70 -40.68 18.98
C ARG A 155 6.27 -42.09 19.15
N PHE A 156 5.42 -43.07 19.40
CA PHE A 156 5.82 -44.48 19.53
C PHE A 156 6.33 -45.04 18.19
N GLU A 157 5.63 -44.80 17.07
CA GLU A 157 6.11 -45.19 15.75
C GLU A 157 7.44 -44.53 15.39
N ILE A 158 7.58 -43.21 15.60
CA ILE A 158 8.83 -42.47 15.37
C ILE A 158 9.98 -43.08 16.18
N SER A 159 9.75 -43.40 17.45
CA SER A 159 10.72 -44.06 18.35
C SER A 159 11.07 -45.50 17.92
N VAL A 160 10.12 -46.22 17.28
CA VAL A 160 10.34 -47.58 16.74
C VAL A 160 11.05 -47.54 15.38
N SER A 161 10.81 -46.52 14.55
CA SER A 161 11.53 -46.32 13.28
C SER A 161 12.95 -45.79 13.48
N SER A 162 13.21 -44.93 14.46
CA SER A 162 14.56 -44.44 14.78
C SER A 162 15.48 -45.53 15.36
N SER A 163 14.91 -46.60 15.92
CA SER A 163 15.64 -47.76 16.46
C SER A 163 15.95 -48.87 15.44
N ARG A 164 15.43 -48.78 14.20
CA ARG A 164 15.68 -49.77 13.12
C ARG A 164 16.76 -49.39 12.11
N THR A 165 17.31 -48.17 12.17
CA THR A 165 18.40 -47.72 11.30
C THR A 165 19.62 -47.32 12.11
N THR A 166 20.31 -48.32 12.67
CA THR A 166 21.66 -48.16 13.24
C THR A 166 22.61 -49.13 12.55
N THR A 167 22.91 -48.85 11.28
CA THR A 167 24.19 -49.23 10.67
C THR A 167 24.78 -47.99 9.99
N PRO A 168 25.97 -47.52 10.40
CA PRO A 168 26.60 -46.36 9.80
C PRO A 168 27.24 -46.78 8.49
N VAL A 169 26.58 -46.52 7.36
CA VAL A 169 27.24 -46.50 6.05
C VAL A 169 27.75 -45.08 5.84
N ALA A 170 29.06 -44.95 5.74
CA ALA A 170 29.73 -43.71 5.37
C ALA A 170 29.28 -43.27 3.97
N VAL A 171 28.31 -42.35 3.93
CA VAL A 171 28.00 -41.56 2.74
C VAL A 171 28.45 -40.15 3.06
N GLY A 172 29.35 -39.63 2.23
CA GLY A 172 30.04 -38.37 2.46
C GLY A 172 29.07 -37.24 2.77
N ARG A 173 29.33 -36.53 3.86
CA ARG A 173 28.82 -35.17 4.04
C ARG A 173 29.35 -34.34 2.88
N GLY A 174 28.54 -34.19 1.84
CA GLY A 174 28.54 -32.97 1.05
C GLY A 174 28.25 -31.84 2.03
N ARG A 175 29.31 -31.20 2.53
CA ARG A 175 29.21 -29.85 3.05
C ARG A 175 28.73 -29.01 1.85
N GLU A 176 27.44 -28.69 1.81
CA GLU A 176 27.08 -27.37 1.29
C GLU A 176 27.78 -26.40 2.24
N LYS A 177 28.97 -25.98 1.84
CA LYS A 177 29.58 -24.78 2.39
C LYS A 177 28.55 -23.69 2.12
N GLU A 178 28.03 -23.07 3.17
CA GLU A 178 27.66 -21.67 3.07
C GLU A 178 28.90 -20.97 2.54
N ASP A 179 28.85 -20.58 1.27
CA ASP A 179 29.94 -19.86 0.62
C ASP A 179 30.06 -18.52 1.34
N ILE A 180 31.00 -18.44 2.29
CA ILE A 180 31.61 -17.17 2.68
C ILE A 180 32.33 -16.70 1.42
N GLU A 181 31.71 -15.76 0.72
CA GLU A 181 32.28 -15.13 -0.47
C GLU A 181 33.44 -14.21 -0.05
N VAL A 182 34.57 -14.80 0.34
CA VAL A 182 35.84 -14.07 0.45
C VAL A 182 36.25 -13.74 -0.98
N VAL A 183 36.11 -12.48 -1.37
CA VAL A 183 36.63 -11.95 -2.65
C VAL A 183 38.16 -11.98 -2.58
N SER A 184 38.72 -13.16 -2.75
CA SER A 184 40.13 -13.38 -3.04
C SER A 184 40.32 -13.28 -4.55
N ARG A 185 41.44 -12.67 -4.94
CA ARG A 185 41.83 -12.16 -6.27
C ARG A 185 41.81 -13.14 -7.48
N GLY A 186 41.02 -14.22 -7.48
CA GLY A 186 41.03 -15.18 -8.59
C GLY A 186 39.84 -16.14 -8.68
N ARG A 187 38.66 -15.65 -9.06
CA ARG A 187 37.63 -16.40 -9.78
C ARG A 187 37.00 -15.49 -10.84
N GLU A 188 36.60 -16.07 -11.97
CA GLU A 188 36.02 -15.38 -13.12
C GLU A 188 34.94 -14.38 -12.68
N LYS A 189 35.09 -13.11 -13.08
CA LYS A 189 34.11 -12.06 -12.81
C LYS A 189 32.78 -12.47 -13.44
N GLU A 190 31.80 -12.90 -12.65
CA GLU A 190 30.41 -12.82 -13.09
C GLU A 190 30.11 -11.34 -13.32
N GLU A 191 30.03 -10.94 -14.59
CA GLU A 191 29.73 -9.57 -14.98
C GLU A 191 28.25 -9.32 -14.63
N ILE A 192 28.00 -8.72 -13.47
CA ILE A 192 26.64 -8.37 -13.03
C ILE A 192 26.15 -7.24 -13.93
N GLN A 193 25.32 -7.58 -14.92
CA GLN A 193 24.71 -6.61 -15.79
C GLN A 193 23.58 -5.86 -15.05
N LEU A 194 23.76 -4.56 -14.87
CA LEU A 194 22.83 -3.68 -14.19
C LEU A 194 21.89 -3.03 -15.23
N PHE A 195 20.57 -3.06 -15.00
CA PHE A 195 19.57 -2.48 -15.91
C PHE A 195 18.86 -1.31 -15.24
N GLY A 196 18.80 -0.15 -15.91
CA GLY A 196 18.00 1.00 -15.47
C GLY A 196 18.46 1.67 -14.17
N ARG A 197 19.69 1.41 -13.71
CA ARG A 197 20.22 1.84 -12.39
C ARG A 197 21.53 2.62 -12.46
N GLU A 198 21.89 3.13 -13.64
CA GLU A 198 23.18 3.80 -13.81
C GLU A 198 23.27 5.11 -13.04
N ARG A 199 22.15 5.85 -12.93
CA ARG A 199 22.09 7.07 -12.12
C ARG A 199 22.35 6.75 -10.64
N GLU A 200 21.67 5.74 -10.11
CA GLU A 200 21.84 5.27 -8.74
C GLU A 200 23.26 4.77 -8.47
N LYS A 201 23.87 4.06 -9.44
CA LYS A 201 25.27 3.65 -9.38
C LYS A 201 26.20 4.87 -9.31
N GLU A 202 26.04 5.82 -10.23
CA GLU A 202 26.84 7.04 -10.29
C GLU A 202 26.74 7.86 -9.00
N GLN A 203 25.55 7.94 -8.39
CA GLN A 203 25.35 8.60 -7.09
C GLN A 203 26.18 7.94 -5.98
N ILE A 204 26.15 6.61 -5.87
CA ILE A 204 26.94 5.87 -4.87
C ILE A 204 28.44 6.08 -5.13
N VAL A 205 28.87 6.01 -6.39
CA VAL A 205 30.27 6.15 -6.78
C VAL A 205 30.77 7.58 -6.50
N GLN A 206 30.02 8.61 -6.89
CA GLN A 206 30.35 10.00 -6.58
C GLN A 206 30.43 10.23 -5.07
N TRP A 207 29.51 9.63 -4.31
CA TRP A 207 29.55 9.68 -2.85
C TRP A 207 30.83 9.06 -2.28
N LEU A 208 31.21 7.88 -2.76
CA LEU A 208 32.44 7.18 -2.37
C LEU A 208 33.71 7.98 -2.71
N ILE A 209 33.69 8.77 -3.79
CA ILE A 209 34.84 9.57 -4.24
C ILE A 209 34.94 10.90 -3.49
N LYS A 210 33.82 11.51 -3.10
CA LYS A 210 33.77 12.83 -2.46
C LYS A 210 34.57 12.83 -1.15
N GLN A 211 35.71 13.54 -1.11
CA GLN A 211 36.50 13.67 0.12
C GLN A 211 36.04 14.89 0.95
N PRO A 212 35.99 14.79 2.29
CA PRO A 212 35.72 15.94 3.14
C PRO A 212 36.85 16.97 3.06
N ALA A 213 36.52 18.27 3.10
CA ALA A 213 37.49 19.37 2.99
C ALA A 213 38.51 19.35 4.15
N GLU A 214 39.79 19.55 3.83
CA GLU A 214 40.93 19.53 4.76
C GLU A 214 41.06 20.84 5.57
N ASN A 215 40.02 21.31 6.23
CA ASN A 215 40.12 22.51 7.08
C ASN A 215 39.52 22.27 8.46
N SER A 216 40.32 21.69 9.37
CA SER A 216 40.29 21.95 10.82
C SER A 216 41.26 21.01 11.53
N GLU A 217 42.43 21.52 11.90
CA GLU A 217 43.33 20.90 12.89
C GLU A 217 42.69 21.00 14.28
N SER A 218 41.90 20.00 14.66
CA SER A 218 41.56 19.76 16.06
C SER A 218 41.49 18.26 16.32
N GLU A 219 42.62 17.71 16.76
CA GLU A 219 42.73 16.36 17.32
C GLU A 219 41.95 16.28 18.63
N ILE A 220 40.67 15.89 18.58
CA ILE A 220 39.93 15.39 19.74
C ILE A 220 39.09 14.18 19.29
N PHE A 221 39.11 13.12 20.09
CA PHE A 221 38.48 11.81 19.89
C PHE A 221 36.95 11.83 19.71
N SER A 222 36.44 12.34 18.60
CA SER A 222 35.04 12.14 18.16
C SER A 222 34.98 11.22 16.94
N THR A 223 33.90 10.45 16.82
CA THR A 223 33.63 9.52 15.70
C THR A 223 33.26 10.23 14.38
N ASP A 224 33.49 11.54 14.28
CA ASP A 224 33.15 12.43 13.15
C ASP A 224 33.97 12.16 11.86
N HIS A 225 34.52 10.96 11.72
CA HIS A 225 35.42 10.58 10.63
C HIS A 225 34.87 9.45 9.74
N ILE A 226 33.79 8.77 10.16
CA ILE A 226 33.16 7.67 9.42
C ILE A 226 31.91 8.19 8.72
N ARG A 227 31.80 7.94 7.42
CA ARG A 227 30.63 8.30 6.60
C ARG A 227 29.68 7.12 6.46
N LEU A 228 28.37 7.38 6.43
CA LEU A 228 27.34 6.34 6.28
C LEU A 228 26.49 6.60 5.04
N PHE A 229 26.38 5.59 4.17
CA PHE A 229 25.46 5.58 3.04
C PHE A 229 24.57 4.35 3.12
N ALA A 230 23.27 4.52 2.93
CA ALA A 230 22.31 3.44 2.96
C ALA A 230 21.57 3.28 1.63
N ILE A 231 21.56 2.07 1.10
CA ILE A 231 20.69 1.66 0.00
C ILE A 231 19.44 0.99 0.61
N LEU A 232 18.30 1.65 0.45
CA LEU A 232 17.00 1.24 0.93
C LEU A 232 16.17 0.65 -0.20
N GLY A 233 15.20 -0.20 0.12
CA GLY A 233 14.27 -0.75 -0.85
C GLY A 233 13.78 -2.14 -0.49
N VAL A 234 12.69 -2.56 -1.10
CA VAL A 234 12.03 -3.83 -0.75
C VAL A 234 12.87 -5.04 -1.20
N ALA A 235 12.52 -6.23 -0.70
CA ALA A 235 13.14 -7.49 -1.09
C ALA A 235 13.16 -7.66 -2.62
N GLY A 236 14.31 -8.07 -3.18
CA GLY A 236 14.43 -8.34 -4.62
C GLY A 236 14.67 -7.13 -5.52
N MET A 237 14.72 -5.90 -4.98
CA MET A 237 14.92 -4.66 -5.76
C MET A 237 16.34 -4.42 -6.30
N GLY A 238 17.28 -5.35 -6.07
CA GLY A 238 18.64 -5.25 -6.62
C GLY A 238 19.64 -4.46 -5.77
N LYS A 239 19.34 -4.16 -4.50
CA LYS A 239 20.24 -3.42 -3.58
C LYS A 239 21.66 -4.02 -3.53
N THR A 240 21.75 -5.32 -3.26
CA THR A 240 23.01 -6.08 -3.21
C THR A 240 23.77 -6.01 -4.52
N ALA A 241 23.08 -6.18 -5.65
CA ALA A 241 23.71 -6.10 -6.98
C ALA A 241 24.25 -4.68 -7.26
N LEU A 242 23.48 -3.64 -6.93
CA LEU A 242 23.89 -2.25 -7.09
C LEU A 242 25.12 -1.91 -6.23
N ALA A 243 25.11 -2.32 -4.95
CA ALA A 243 26.27 -2.15 -4.07
C ALA A 243 27.50 -2.89 -4.59
N LYS A 244 27.36 -4.15 -5.05
CA LYS A 244 28.46 -4.93 -5.64
C LYS A 244 29.09 -4.21 -6.83
N VAL A 245 28.27 -3.76 -7.78
CA VAL A 245 28.75 -3.06 -8.99
C VAL A 245 29.43 -1.73 -8.63
N ALA A 246 28.84 -0.93 -7.75
CA ALA A 246 29.44 0.34 -7.33
C ALA A 246 30.78 0.15 -6.59
N CYS A 247 30.89 -0.85 -5.72
CA CYS A 247 32.15 -1.15 -5.01
C CYS A 247 33.25 -1.74 -5.91
N GLN A 248 32.88 -2.32 -7.05
CA GLN A 248 33.82 -2.89 -8.03
C GLN A 248 34.34 -1.87 -9.05
N GLU A 249 33.84 -0.63 -9.04
CA GLU A 249 34.33 0.43 -9.90
C GLU A 249 35.83 0.69 -9.67
N PRO A 250 36.66 0.76 -10.72
CA PRO A 250 38.12 0.83 -10.58
C PRO A 250 38.59 1.96 -9.67
N ILE A 251 37.92 3.11 -9.72
CA ILE A 251 38.26 4.29 -8.93
C ILE A 251 38.08 4.07 -7.42
N VAL A 252 37.13 3.25 -6.99
CA VAL A 252 36.87 2.95 -5.56
C VAL A 252 38.07 2.21 -4.97
N SER A 253 38.63 1.25 -5.71
CA SER A 253 39.82 0.50 -5.29
C SER A 253 41.09 1.35 -5.16
N THR A 254 41.11 2.57 -5.72
CA THR A 254 42.24 3.51 -5.56
C THR A 254 42.13 4.37 -4.31
N ILE A 255 40.94 4.48 -3.71
CA ILE A 255 40.64 5.38 -2.60
C ILE A 255 40.69 4.67 -1.25
N PHE A 256 40.22 3.41 -1.20
CA PHE A 256 40.14 2.61 0.01
C PHE A 256 41.26 1.57 0.05
N ASP A 257 41.95 1.46 1.20
CA ASP A 257 42.97 0.43 1.44
C ASP A 257 42.33 -0.97 1.51
N PHE A 258 41.12 -1.05 2.08
CA PHE A 258 40.37 -2.30 2.24
C PHE A 258 38.90 -2.09 1.88
N VAL A 259 38.33 -3.04 1.13
CA VAL A 259 36.90 -3.16 0.90
C VAL A 259 36.46 -4.49 1.50
N VAL A 260 35.67 -4.44 2.57
CA VAL A 260 35.22 -5.63 3.29
C VAL A 260 33.72 -5.79 3.08
N TRP A 261 33.32 -6.93 2.52
CA TRP A 261 31.92 -7.28 2.32
C TRP A 261 31.46 -8.23 3.41
N VAL A 262 30.37 -7.89 4.10
CA VAL A 262 29.79 -8.69 5.17
C VAL A 262 28.31 -8.90 4.90
N GLN A 263 27.93 -10.16 4.68
CA GLN A 263 26.52 -10.55 4.73
C GLN A 263 26.11 -10.70 6.20
N VAL A 264 25.20 -9.86 6.68
CA VAL A 264 24.93 -9.77 8.12
C VAL A 264 23.98 -10.89 8.56
N PRO A 265 24.39 -11.77 9.51
CA PRO A 265 23.49 -12.79 10.05
C PRO A 265 22.39 -12.15 10.91
N TYR A 266 21.27 -12.86 11.09
CA TYR A 266 20.10 -12.31 11.81
C TYR A 266 20.42 -11.91 13.26
N ASP A 267 21.14 -12.75 14.00
CA ASP A 267 21.61 -12.45 15.35
C ASP A 267 23.09 -12.05 15.33
N PHE A 268 23.39 -10.91 14.70
CA PHE A 268 24.77 -10.43 14.64
C PHE A 268 25.23 -9.91 16.01
N THR A 269 26.47 -10.23 16.33
CA THR A 269 27.25 -9.59 17.39
C THR A 269 28.43 -8.85 16.77
N THR A 270 28.88 -7.79 17.43
CA THR A 270 30.06 -7.02 17.01
C THR A 270 31.29 -7.90 16.79
N GLU A 271 31.42 -8.97 17.58
CA GLU A 271 32.51 -9.94 17.51
C GLU A 271 32.53 -10.72 16.19
N THR A 272 31.35 -11.07 15.65
CA THR A 272 31.23 -11.81 14.38
C THR A 272 31.67 -10.95 13.21
N ILE A 273 31.24 -9.68 13.14
CA ILE A 273 31.67 -8.74 12.09
C ILE A 273 33.16 -8.45 12.22
N ALA A 274 33.64 -8.19 13.44
CA ALA A 274 35.05 -7.94 13.70
C ALA A 274 35.96 -9.09 13.24
N LYS A 275 35.52 -10.36 13.41
CA LYS A 275 36.24 -11.53 12.91
C LYS A 275 36.34 -11.56 11.37
N ILE A 276 35.26 -11.21 10.67
CA ILE A 276 35.25 -11.16 9.19
C ILE A 276 36.16 -10.04 8.68
N ILE A 277 36.11 -8.85 9.31
CA ILE A 277 37.03 -7.75 8.98
C ILE A 277 38.47 -8.20 9.21
N MET A 278 38.75 -8.84 10.34
CA MET A 278 40.07 -9.36 10.67
C MET A 278 40.58 -10.34 9.61
N GLU A 279 39.80 -11.35 9.26
CA GLU A 279 40.18 -12.37 8.27
C GLU A 279 40.48 -11.73 6.91
N THR A 280 39.70 -10.73 6.51
CA THR A 280 39.88 -10.01 5.24
C THR A 280 41.13 -9.13 5.25
N VAL A 281 41.43 -8.46 6.36
CA VAL A 281 42.57 -7.53 6.50
C VAL A 281 43.90 -8.28 6.70
N THR A 282 43.91 -9.39 7.45
CA THR A 282 45.15 -10.09 7.84
C THR A 282 45.40 -11.39 7.07
N SER A 283 44.39 -11.96 6.42
CA SER A 283 44.47 -13.28 5.74
C SER A 283 44.85 -14.45 6.66
N VAL A 284 44.55 -14.37 7.97
CA VAL A 284 44.85 -15.41 8.98
C VAL A 284 43.59 -15.82 9.76
N SER A 285 43.51 -17.07 10.21
CA SER A 285 42.29 -17.69 10.76
C SER A 285 41.81 -17.12 12.11
N PRO A 286 40.49 -17.14 12.41
CA PRO A 286 39.87 -16.29 13.45
C PRO A 286 40.03 -16.75 14.91
N GLU A 287 40.71 -17.85 15.19
CA GLU A 287 40.64 -18.54 16.49
C GLU A 287 41.42 -17.85 17.64
N TYR A 288 42.21 -16.79 17.36
CA TYR A 288 43.15 -16.20 18.33
C TYR A 288 43.08 -14.66 18.52
N TYR A 289 42.05 -13.95 18.02
CA TYR A 289 42.09 -12.48 17.98
C TYR A 289 41.27 -11.74 19.05
N SER A 290 41.77 -10.57 19.46
CA SER A 290 41.08 -9.60 20.33
C SER A 290 40.70 -8.33 19.55
N LEU A 291 39.62 -7.64 19.95
CA LEU A 291 39.15 -6.39 19.31
C LEU A 291 40.24 -5.29 19.28
N LYS A 292 41.15 -5.28 20.26
CA LYS A 292 42.29 -4.34 20.31
C LYS A 292 43.29 -4.56 19.17
N PHE A 293 43.46 -5.81 18.72
CA PHE A 293 44.36 -6.13 17.62
C PHE A 293 43.77 -5.65 16.28
N LEU A 294 42.46 -5.80 16.09
CA LEU A 294 41.74 -5.24 14.93
C LEU A 294 41.89 -3.72 14.86
N GLN A 295 41.69 -3.04 15.99
CA GLN A 295 41.88 -1.60 16.08
C GLN A 295 43.29 -1.15 15.70
N HIS A 296 44.33 -1.97 15.96
CA HIS A 296 45.70 -1.67 15.56
C HIS A 296 45.94 -1.93 14.06
N ALA A 297 45.37 -3.01 13.51
CA ALA A 297 45.49 -3.36 12.08
C ALA A 297 44.81 -2.34 11.16
N LEU A 298 43.76 -1.67 11.64
CA LEU A 298 43.02 -0.64 10.92
C LEU A 298 43.61 0.78 11.09
N THR A 299 44.57 0.98 11.99
CA THR A 299 45.14 2.31 12.28
C THR A 299 45.73 2.94 11.02
N GLY A 300 45.23 4.13 10.66
CA GLY A 300 45.74 4.90 9.52
C GLY A 300 45.33 4.37 8.14
N LYS A 301 44.43 3.40 8.07
CA LYS A 301 43.90 2.80 6.83
C LYS A 301 42.48 3.29 6.53
N ARG A 302 42.15 3.49 5.25
CA ARG A 302 40.79 3.79 4.78
C ARG A 302 40.05 2.50 4.49
N LEU A 303 39.01 2.22 5.28
CA LEU A 303 38.16 1.06 5.14
C LEU A 303 36.82 1.44 4.50
N LEU A 304 36.38 0.66 3.51
CA LEU A 304 34.99 0.60 3.08
C LEU A 304 34.37 -0.69 3.62
N LEU A 305 33.45 -0.57 4.57
CA LEU A 305 32.71 -1.70 5.14
C LEU A 305 31.32 -1.77 4.49
N VAL A 306 31.06 -2.84 3.74
CA VAL A 306 29.75 -3.09 3.13
C VAL A 306 28.97 -4.07 4.01
N LEU A 307 27.87 -3.61 4.59
CA LEU A 307 26.96 -4.41 5.41
C LEU A 307 25.72 -4.76 4.59
N ASP A 308 25.67 -5.98 4.08
CA ASP A 308 24.63 -6.45 3.16
C ASP A 308 23.47 -7.17 3.88
N ASP A 309 22.24 -6.81 3.50
CA ASP A 309 20.95 -7.27 4.05
C ASP A 309 20.87 -7.18 5.58
N THR A 310 21.04 -5.97 6.13
CA THR A 310 21.05 -5.75 7.59
C THR A 310 19.63 -5.53 8.15
N TRP A 311 19.34 -6.15 9.30
CA TRP A 311 18.00 -6.16 9.93
C TRP A 311 17.95 -5.66 11.38
N GLU A 312 19.10 -5.38 12.00
CA GLU A 312 19.15 -5.00 13.41
C GLU A 312 18.56 -3.62 13.65
N ASP A 313 17.47 -3.63 14.39
CA ASP A 313 16.75 -2.43 14.73
C ASP A 313 16.25 -2.40 16.18
N GLU A 314 16.89 -3.13 17.09
CA GLU A 314 16.50 -3.21 18.50
C GLU A 314 17.49 -2.51 19.44
N SER A 315 18.78 -2.47 19.09
CA SER A 315 19.82 -1.96 19.97
C SER A 315 20.85 -1.04 19.29
N VAL A 316 20.76 0.27 19.57
CA VAL A 316 21.78 1.28 19.21
C VAL A 316 23.16 0.86 19.74
N LYS A 317 23.23 0.24 20.93
CA LYS A 317 24.50 -0.16 21.56
C LYS A 317 25.32 -1.15 20.73
N LYS A 318 24.66 -2.02 19.96
CA LYS A 318 25.37 -2.95 19.05
C LYS A 318 26.07 -2.19 17.92
N TRP A 319 25.41 -1.16 17.40
CA TRP A 319 25.97 -0.25 16.39
C TRP A 319 27.09 0.60 16.98
N GLU A 320 26.92 1.18 18.18
CA GLU A 320 27.97 1.93 18.88
C GLU A 320 29.22 1.07 19.09
N ALA A 321 29.04 -0.19 19.52
CA ALA A 321 30.14 -1.12 19.68
C ALA A 321 30.87 -1.41 18.36
N LEU A 322 30.14 -1.57 17.24
CA LEU A 322 30.73 -1.73 15.92
C LEU A 322 31.50 -0.49 15.48
N VAL A 323 30.91 0.71 15.61
CA VAL A 323 31.56 1.98 15.28
C VAL A 323 32.82 2.18 16.12
N ALA A 324 32.80 1.80 17.40
CA ALA A 324 33.96 1.85 18.28
C ALA A 324 35.12 0.93 17.84
N THR A 325 34.85 -0.15 17.09
CA THR A 325 35.94 -0.96 16.49
C THR A 325 36.60 -0.28 15.30
N LEU A 326 35.91 0.66 14.66
CA LEU A 326 36.35 1.37 13.46
C LEU A 326 36.97 2.75 13.78
N SER A 327 36.97 3.18 15.03
CA SER A 327 37.39 4.54 15.45
C SER A 327 38.83 4.89 15.10
N ASN A 328 39.73 3.90 14.97
CA ASN A 328 41.14 4.12 14.59
C ASN A 328 41.37 4.21 13.07
N CYS A 329 40.33 4.04 12.24
CA CYS A 329 40.48 4.13 10.79
C CYS A 329 40.77 5.57 10.34
N LYS A 330 41.41 5.72 9.18
CA LYS A 330 41.71 7.03 8.59
C LYS A 330 40.42 7.75 8.20
N ARG A 331 40.40 9.08 8.34
CA ARG A 331 39.31 9.96 7.90
C ARG A 331 38.95 9.69 6.43
N GLY A 332 37.64 9.56 6.18
CA GLY A 332 37.08 9.14 4.90
C GLY A 332 36.74 7.64 4.83
N SER A 333 36.98 6.88 5.90
CA SER A 333 36.43 5.52 6.02
C SER A 333 34.91 5.55 6.00
N SER A 334 34.30 4.55 5.38
CA SER A 334 32.89 4.61 4.98
C SER A 334 32.19 3.29 5.26
N ILE A 335 30.92 3.37 5.67
CA ILE A 335 30.00 2.24 5.80
C ILE A 335 28.96 2.35 4.69
N LEU A 336 28.86 1.32 3.84
CA LEU A 336 27.80 1.16 2.86
C LEU A 336 26.83 0.09 3.36
N LEU A 337 25.61 0.49 3.66
CA LEU A 337 24.58 -0.34 4.25
C LEU A 337 23.53 -0.70 3.19
N THR A 338 23.21 -1.98 3.01
CA THR A 338 21.99 -2.37 2.28
C THR A 338 20.95 -2.88 3.29
N THR A 339 19.76 -2.29 3.26
CA THR A 339 18.68 -2.71 4.15
C THR A 339 17.32 -2.44 3.52
N ARG A 340 16.29 -3.07 4.08
CA ARG A 340 14.89 -2.79 3.73
C ARG A 340 14.30 -1.74 4.67
N MET A 341 14.94 -1.50 5.81
CA MET A 341 14.33 -0.87 6.98
C MET A 341 14.97 0.48 7.27
N GLN A 342 14.19 1.55 7.16
CA GLN A 342 14.65 2.91 7.54
C GLN A 342 15.13 2.96 8.99
N SER A 343 14.48 2.20 9.89
CA SER A 343 14.88 2.14 11.30
C SER A 343 16.32 1.69 11.52
N VAL A 344 16.82 0.75 10.71
CA VAL A 344 18.22 0.27 10.78
C VAL A 344 19.18 1.40 10.42
N VAL A 345 18.83 2.19 9.40
CA VAL A 345 19.62 3.35 8.97
C VAL A 345 19.64 4.43 10.05
N ASP A 346 18.48 4.73 10.63
CA ASP A 346 18.36 5.73 11.69
C ASP A 346 19.22 5.36 12.91
N MET A 347 19.22 4.08 13.32
CA MET A 347 20.08 3.59 14.41
C MET A 347 21.56 3.61 14.07
N ALA A 348 21.93 3.22 12.85
CA ALA A 348 23.33 3.29 12.42
C ALA A 348 23.80 4.75 12.37
N ALA A 349 22.97 5.68 11.90
CA ALA A 349 23.26 7.11 11.87
C ALA A 349 23.43 7.69 13.28
N GLU A 350 22.53 7.33 14.21
CA GLU A 350 22.61 7.71 15.62
C GLU A 350 23.93 7.24 16.25
N ALA A 351 24.31 5.97 16.03
CA ALA A 351 25.54 5.40 16.57
C ALA A 351 26.83 5.98 15.94
N VAL A 352 26.79 6.37 14.66
CA VAL A 352 27.92 7.03 13.98
C VAL A 352 28.04 8.49 14.44
N GLY A 353 26.93 9.13 14.81
CA GLY A 353 26.87 10.54 15.18
C GLY A 353 26.77 11.49 13.98
N SER A 354 26.50 10.96 12.77
CA SER A 354 26.33 11.75 11.55
C SER A 354 25.13 11.27 10.73
N PRO A 355 24.43 12.16 9.98
CA PRO A 355 23.28 11.77 9.18
C PRO A 355 23.69 10.82 8.04
N ALA A 356 22.92 9.77 7.82
CA ALA A 356 23.11 8.85 6.71
C ALA A 356 22.59 9.46 5.40
N GLU A 357 23.40 9.41 4.35
CA GLU A 357 22.91 9.64 2.98
C GLU A 357 22.16 8.38 2.52
N CYS A 358 20.91 8.54 2.06
CA CYS A 358 20.03 7.42 1.76
C CYS A 358 19.62 7.42 0.28
N LEU A 359 19.67 6.25 -0.34
CA LEU A 359 19.19 5.98 -1.69
C LEU A 359 18.09 4.92 -1.65
N GLU A 360 16.86 5.33 -1.92
CA GLU A 360 15.71 4.43 -1.98
C GLU A 360 15.56 3.85 -3.39
N LEU A 361 15.56 2.51 -3.49
CA LEU A 361 15.36 1.77 -4.73
C LEU A 361 13.90 1.35 -4.88
N ASP A 362 13.25 1.95 -5.86
CA ASP A 362 11.89 1.63 -6.29
C ASP A 362 11.84 0.47 -7.30
N GLU A 363 10.68 0.15 -7.87
CA GLU A 363 10.54 -0.81 -8.97
C GLU A 363 11.27 -0.31 -10.24
N LEU A 364 11.76 -1.23 -11.08
CA LEU A 364 12.32 -0.88 -12.39
C LEU A 364 11.22 -0.31 -13.29
N GLY A 365 11.58 0.70 -14.09
CA GLY A 365 10.70 1.19 -15.14
C GLY A 365 10.36 0.09 -16.14
N LYS A 366 9.17 0.15 -16.76
CA LYS A 366 8.68 -0.85 -17.72
C LYS A 366 9.73 -1.26 -18.77
N SER A 367 10.40 -0.28 -19.36
CA SER A 367 11.44 -0.50 -20.37
C SER A 367 12.67 -1.23 -19.81
N ASP A 368 13.17 -0.83 -18.64
CA ASP A 368 14.34 -1.44 -18.01
C ASP A 368 14.03 -2.86 -17.51
N ASN A 369 12.84 -3.05 -16.95
CA ASN A 369 12.33 -4.35 -16.53
C ASN A 369 12.20 -5.30 -17.73
N LEU A 370 11.74 -4.79 -18.87
CA LEU A 370 11.68 -5.55 -20.10
C LEU A 370 13.07 -5.93 -20.61
N LEU A 371 14.03 -5.01 -20.57
CA LEU A 371 15.42 -5.31 -20.96
C LEU A 371 16.03 -6.41 -20.09
N LEU A 372 15.81 -6.34 -18.77
CA LEU A 372 16.21 -7.40 -17.83
C LEU A 372 15.50 -8.73 -18.13
N PHE A 373 14.20 -8.70 -18.42
CA PHE A 373 13.46 -9.90 -18.77
C PHE A 373 14.06 -10.56 -20.03
N MET A 374 14.31 -9.75 -21.06
CA MET A 374 14.83 -10.20 -22.35
C MET A 374 16.26 -10.74 -22.24
N SER A 375 17.12 -10.12 -21.43
CA SER A 375 18.52 -10.56 -21.27
C SER A 375 18.66 -11.95 -20.64
N ARG A 376 17.63 -12.44 -19.96
CA ARG A 376 17.59 -13.75 -19.29
C ARG A 376 16.95 -14.85 -20.15
N LEU A 377 16.46 -14.52 -21.34
CA LEU A 377 15.90 -15.50 -22.28
C LEU A 377 16.99 -16.13 -23.16
N PRO A 378 16.79 -17.37 -23.66
CA PRO A 378 17.72 -17.99 -24.59
C PRO A 378 17.83 -17.20 -25.89
N SER A 379 19.02 -17.21 -26.50
CA SER A 379 19.30 -16.51 -27.77
C SER A 379 18.37 -16.89 -28.93
N GLN A 380 17.83 -18.11 -28.91
CA GLN A 380 16.83 -18.60 -29.87
C GLN A 380 15.55 -17.75 -29.88
N VAL A 381 15.13 -17.23 -28.72
CA VAL A 381 13.94 -16.37 -28.57
C VAL A 381 14.16 -14.98 -29.20
N HIS A 382 15.41 -14.59 -29.44
CA HIS A 382 15.76 -13.34 -30.13
C HIS A 382 15.76 -13.46 -31.66
N SER A 383 15.56 -14.65 -32.21
CA SER A 383 15.44 -14.85 -33.67
C SER A 383 14.04 -14.49 -34.19
N GLU A 384 13.92 -14.08 -35.45
CA GLU A 384 12.66 -13.63 -36.06
C GLU A 384 11.52 -14.67 -35.97
N GLY A 385 11.85 -15.96 -35.90
CA GLY A 385 10.87 -17.05 -35.80
C GLY A 385 10.09 -17.14 -34.48
N TYR A 386 10.53 -16.42 -33.42
CA TYR A 386 9.91 -16.48 -32.08
C TYR A 386 9.33 -15.13 -31.63
N TYR A 387 9.10 -14.20 -32.57
CA TYR A 387 8.54 -12.87 -32.32
C TYR A 387 7.24 -12.90 -31.48
N HIS A 388 6.39 -13.93 -31.68
CA HIS A 388 5.15 -14.07 -30.89
C HIS A 388 5.41 -14.26 -29.38
N LEU A 389 6.43 -15.05 -29.01
CA LEU A 389 6.80 -15.29 -27.61
C LEU A 389 7.42 -14.04 -26.98
N ARG A 390 8.18 -13.26 -27.75
CA ARG A 390 8.75 -11.99 -27.27
C ARG A 390 7.66 -11.04 -26.75
N LEU A 391 6.56 -10.96 -27.47
CA LEU A 391 5.44 -10.08 -27.11
C LEU A 391 4.58 -10.64 -25.97
N ILE A 392 4.42 -11.97 -25.87
CA ILE A 392 3.87 -12.56 -24.64
C ILE A 392 4.81 -12.26 -23.45
N GLY A 393 6.12 -12.33 -23.68
CA GLY A 393 7.15 -11.98 -22.71
C GLY A 393 7.09 -10.54 -22.23
N GLU A 394 6.79 -9.61 -23.13
CA GLU A 394 6.55 -8.21 -22.78
C GLU A 394 5.38 -8.06 -21.81
N GLN A 395 4.25 -8.70 -22.10
CA GLN A 395 3.08 -8.69 -21.20
C GLN A 395 3.38 -9.39 -19.86
N ILE A 396 4.13 -10.50 -19.88
CA ILE A 396 4.55 -11.18 -18.65
C ILE A 396 5.51 -10.30 -17.84
N ALA A 397 6.44 -9.60 -18.49
CA ALA A 397 7.35 -8.66 -17.84
C ALA A 397 6.60 -7.48 -17.21
N GLU A 398 5.55 -6.96 -17.86
CA GLU A 398 4.67 -5.98 -17.20
C GLU A 398 3.99 -6.58 -15.95
N ASN A 399 3.55 -7.84 -16.03
CA ASN A 399 2.94 -8.56 -14.91
C ASN A 399 3.90 -8.92 -13.76
N THR A 400 5.23 -8.83 -13.95
CA THR A 400 6.19 -9.00 -12.85
C THR A 400 6.32 -7.76 -11.97
N GLY A 401 5.73 -6.63 -12.37
CA GLY A 401 5.65 -5.42 -11.55
C GLY A 401 7.00 -4.77 -11.28
N GLY A 402 7.96 -4.89 -12.21
CA GLY A 402 9.24 -4.16 -12.10
C GLY A 402 10.21 -4.67 -11.02
N CYS A 403 9.92 -5.77 -10.34
CA CYS A 403 10.82 -6.36 -9.34
C CYS A 403 11.92 -7.20 -10.04
N PRO A 404 13.21 -6.79 -10.01
CA PRO A 404 14.29 -7.46 -10.72
C PRO A 404 14.38 -8.97 -10.44
N LEU A 405 14.28 -9.37 -9.16
CA LEU A 405 14.36 -10.77 -8.76
C LEU A 405 13.22 -11.62 -9.35
N VAL A 406 11.99 -11.09 -9.34
CA VAL A 406 10.83 -11.78 -9.90
C VAL A 406 10.98 -11.89 -11.41
N THR A 407 11.32 -10.78 -12.07
CA THR A 407 11.54 -10.71 -13.51
C THR A 407 12.57 -11.72 -13.97
N GLU A 408 13.73 -11.78 -13.31
CA GLU A 408 14.80 -12.73 -13.66
C GLU A 408 14.35 -14.18 -13.51
N LYS A 409 13.69 -14.53 -12.38
CA LYS A 409 13.26 -15.91 -12.14
C LYS A 409 12.14 -16.36 -13.08
N VAL A 410 11.18 -15.48 -13.38
CA VAL A 410 10.12 -15.77 -14.34
C VAL A 410 10.68 -15.90 -15.75
N ALA A 411 11.57 -14.99 -16.18
CA ALA A 411 12.23 -15.06 -17.48
C ALA A 411 13.07 -16.34 -17.63
N SER A 412 13.90 -16.66 -16.62
CA SER A 412 14.72 -17.87 -16.61
C SER A 412 13.87 -19.14 -16.70
N TRP A 413 12.74 -19.18 -15.99
CA TRP A 413 11.81 -20.30 -16.04
C TRP A 413 11.16 -20.45 -17.41
N LEU A 414 10.67 -19.36 -18.01
CA LEU A 414 10.14 -19.37 -19.37
C LEU A 414 11.20 -19.74 -20.41
N GLY A 415 12.44 -19.35 -20.17
CA GLY A 415 13.59 -19.73 -21.00
C GLY A 415 13.86 -21.24 -21.02
N SER A 416 13.40 -21.99 -20.01
CA SER A 416 13.54 -23.45 -19.98
C SER A 416 12.55 -24.20 -20.87
N CYS A 417 11.45 -23.55 -21.30
CA CYS A 417 10.44 -24.14 -22.16
C CYS A 417 9.90 -23.10 -23.16
N VAL A 418 10.34 -23.20 -24.42
CA VAL A 418 10.03 -22.23 -25.50
C VAL A 418 8.70 -22.54 -26.21
N GLU A 419 7.79 -23.28 -25.57
CA GLU A 419 6.51 -23.66 -26.17
C GLU A 419 5.43 -22.61 -25.93
N ASN A 420 4.66 -22.28 -26.96
CA ASN A 420 3.63 -21.22 -26.92
C ASN A 420 2.53 -21.49 -25.88
N HIS A 421 2.14 -22.74 -25.68
CA HIS A 421 1.14 -23.11 -24.69
C HIS A 421 1.61 -22.82 -23.26
N HIS A 422 2.90 -22.96 -22.98
CA HIS A 422 3.50 -22.72 -21.67
C HIS A 422 3.47 -21.22 -21.34
N TRP A 423 3.93 -20.38 -22.28
CA TRP A 423 3.92 -18.92 -22.12
C TRP A 423 2.51 -18.36 -21.94
N ASN A 424 1.54 -18.84 -22.72
CA ASN A 424 0.13 -18.46 -22.57
C ASN A 424 -0.45 -18.91 -21.23
N ALA A 425 -0.09 -20.09 -20.74
CA ALA A 425 -0.54 -20.55 -19.42
C ALA A 425 -0.02 -19.64 -18.29
N VAL A 426 1.23 -19.17 -18.39
CA VAL A 426 1.82 -18.20 -17.43
C VAL A 426 1.13 -16.85 -17.51
N LEU A 427 0.89 -16.35 -18.72
CA LEU A 427 0.18 -15.09 -18.95
C LEU A 427 -1.25 -15.13 -18.38
N GLN A 428 -2.01 -16.20 -18.63
CA GLN A 428 -3.41 -16.32 -18.23
C GLN A 428 -3.59 -16.67 -16.75
N LYS A 429 -2.80 -17.61 -16.21
CA LYS A 429 -2.98 -18.11 -14.82
C LYS A 429 -2.15 -17.34 -13.80
N GLY A 430 -1.12 -16.62 -14.25
CA GLY A 430 -0.13 -15.96 -13.40
C GLY A 430 0.95 -16.92 -12.91
N TRP A 431 2.19 -16.41 -12.82
CA TRP A 431 3.34 -17.19 -12.37
C TRP A 431 3.23 -17.64 -10.90
N GLN A 432 2.44 -16.94 -10.06
CA GLN A 432 2.23 -17.29 -8.65
C GLN A 432 1.48 -18.63 -8.46
N LYS A 433 0.56 -18.96 -9.38
CA LYS A 433 -0.29 -20.16 -9.29
C LYS A 433 0.41 -21.43 -9.81
N LEU A 434 1.50 -21.27 -10.56
CA LEU A 434 2.21 -22.36 -11.23
C LEU A 434 3.37 -22.93 -10.41
N GLY A 435 3.55 -22.49 -9.15
CA GLY A 435 4.39 -23.18 -8.17
C GLY A 435 5.87 -22.79 -8.16
N LEU A 436 6.22 -21.58 -8.62
CA LEU A 436 7.56 -20.98 -8.46
C LEU A 436 7.86 -20.62 -6.99
N ASN A 437 7.77 -21.60 -6.09
CA ASN A 437 7.96 -21.44 -4.65
C ASN A 437 9.35 -20.87 -4.30
N ALA A 438 10.35 -21.08 -5.15
CA ALA A 438 11.69 -20.54 -5.02
C ALA A 438 11.75 -19.00 -5.09
N ILE A 439 10.82 -18.34 -5.80
CA ILE A 439 10.73 -16.87 -5.86
C ILE A 439 10.40 -16.29 -4.49
N PHE A 440 9.62 -17.03 -3.69
CA PHE A 440 9.21 -16.60 -2.36
C PHE A 440 10.25 -16.90 -1.29
N ALA A 441 11.35 -17.61 -1.58
CA ALA A 441 12.36 -17.94 -0.57
C ALA A 441 12.95 -16.68 0.12
N SER A 442 13.20 -15.61 -0.65
CA SER A 442 13.80 -14.37 -0.15
C SER A 442 12.83 -13.44 0.61
N SER A 443 11.53 -13.49 0.30
CA SER A 443 10.47 -12.77 1.01
C SER A 443 9.90 -13.59 2.18
N ARG A 444 9.97 -14.91 2.11
CA ARG A 444 9.62 -15.86 3.17
C ARG A 444 10.50 -15.67 4.39
N LEU A 445 11.81 -15.48 4.22
CA LEU A 445 12.71 -15.16 5.34
C LEU A 445 12.24 -13.95 6.15
N SER A 446 11.64 -12.94 5.50
CA SER A 446 11.08 -11.78 6.20
C SER A 446 9.87 -12.16 7.05
N TYR A 447 9.02 -13.06 6.56
CA TYR A 447 7.89 -13.58 7.33
C TYR A 447 8.34 -14.47 8.49
N GLU A 448 9.31 -15.36 8.27
CA GLU A 448 9.82 -16.29 9.30
C GLU A 448 10.51 -15.56 10.46
N ARG A 449 11.09 -14.39 10.19
CA ARG A 449 11.70 -13.50 11.19
C ARG A 449 10.68 -12.69 12.00
N LEU A 450 9.39 -12.70 11.64
CA LEU A 450 8.36 -12.05 12.44
C LEU A 450 8.02 -12.88 13.69
N PRO A 451 7.74 -12.24 14.84
CA PRO A 451 7.07 -12.88 15.95
C PRO A 451 5.78 -13.58 15.52
N SER A 452 5.44 -14.68 16.21
CA SER A 452 4.30 -15.55 15.86
C SER A 452 2.97 -14.79 15.74
N GLU A 453 2.78 -13.78 16.57
CA GLU A 453 1.60 -12.92 16.64
C GLU A 453 1.47 -12.02 15.41
N LEU A 454 2.60 -11.50 14.91
CA LEU A 454 2.65 -10.73 13.67
C LEU A 454 2.50 -11.61 12.44
N GLN A 455 3.03 -12.84 12.48
CA GLN A 455 2.82 -13.81 11.41
C GLN A 455 1.33 -14.11 11.20
N ILE A 456 0.56 -14.26 12.29
CA ILE A 456 -0.90 -14.47 12.24
C ILE A 456 -1.58 -13.27 11.57
N CYS A 457 -1.25 -12.04 11.99
CA CYS A 457 -1.81 -10.83 11.40
C CYS A 457 -1.40 -10.65 9.92
N PHE A 458 -0.17 -11.05 9.56
CA PHE A 458 0.34 -10.97 8.19
C PHE A 458 -0.44 -11.84 7.21
N ARG A 459 -0.80 -13.07 7.60
CA ARG A 459 -1.62 -13.97 6.75
C ARG A 459 -2.99 -13.38 6.43
N TYR A 460 -3.53 -12.55 7.33
CA TYR A 460 -4.81 -11.89 7.15
C TYR A 460 -4.82 -10.95 5.93
N PHE A 461 -3.69 -10.38 5.52
CA PHE A 461 -3.64 -9.49 4.34
C PHE A 461 -3.98 -10.18 3.02
N SER A 462 -3.84 -11.51 2.94
CA SER A 462 -4.13 -12.28 1.73
C SER A 462 -5.60 -12.22 1.26
N ILE A 463 -6.54 -11.86 2.15
CA ILE A 463 -7.96 -11.76 1.79
C ILE A 463 -8.30 -10.43 1.09
N PHE A 464 -7.39 -9.46 1.10
CA PHE A 464 -7.54 -8.18 0.42
C PHE A 464 -6.87 -8.20 -0.96
N PRO A 465 -7.30 -7.39 -1.93
CA PRO A 465 -6.65 -7.33 -3.24
C PRO A 465 -5.25 -6.69 -3.14
N LYS A 466 -4.42 -6.89 -4.17
CA LYS A 466 -3.19 -6.12 -4.32
C LYS A 466 -3.52 -4.63 -4.45
N GLY A 467 -2.67 -3.78 -3.91
CA GLY A 467 -2.90 -2.34 -3.89
C GLY A 467 -3.98 -1.87 -2.90
N TYR A 468 -4.55 -2.76 -2.07
CA TYR A 468 -5.56 -2.37 -1.09
C TYR A 468 -5.01 -1.32 -0.10
N LYS A 469 -5.80 -0.29 0.12
CA LYS A 469 -5.46 0.88 0.94
C LYS A 469 -5.94 0.65 2.37
N PHE A 470 -5.05 0.24 3.25
CA PHE A 470 -5.40 -0.03 4.65
C PHE A 470 -5.48 1.27 5.47
N ASN A 471 -6.60 1.47 6.15
CA ASN A 471 -6.68 2.39 7.28
C ASN A 471 -6.26 1.66 8.56
N LYS A 472 -5.33 2.25 9.31
CA LYS A 472 -4.75 1.65 10.52
C LYS A 472 -5.80 1.28 11.57
N VAL A 473 -6.74 2.17 11.86
CA VAL A 473 -7.75 1.96 12.91
C VAL A 473 -8.75 0.90 12.50
N GLU A 474 -9.17 0.92 11.23
CA GLU A 474 -10.07 -0.11 10.71
C GLU A 474 -9.43 -1.49 10.73
N LEU A 475 -8.18 -1.61 10.29
CA LEU A 475 -7.46 -2.88 10.30
C LEU A 475 -7.26 -3.42 11.72
N ALA A 476 -6.89 -2.57 12.68
CA ALA A 476 -6.78 -2.97 14.09
C ALA A 476 -8.12 -3.50 14.62
N ASN A 477 -9.23 -2.80 14.34
CA ASN A 477 -10.57 -3.26 14.70
C ASN A 477 -10.92 -4.61 14.06
N MET A 478 -10.54 -4.84 12.80
CA MET A 478 -10.74 -6.12 12.12
C MET A 478 -9.94 -7.26 12.78
N TRP A 479 -8.68 -7.01 13.16
CA TRP A 479 -7.82 -8.00 13.82
C TRP A 479 -8.31 -8.38 15.21
N ILE A 480 -8.71 -7.39 16.02
CA ILE A 480 -9.27 -7.59 17.36
C ILE A 480 -10.57 -8.39 17.25
N SER A 481 -11.46 -7.99 16.33
CA SER A 481 -12.78 -8.61 16.17
C SER A 481 -12.69 -10.02 15.61
N SER A 482 -11.76 -10.28 14.68
CA SER A 482 -11.52 -11.63 14.14
C SER A 482 -10.85 -12.56 15.17
N GLY A 483 -10.37 -12.00 16.30
CA GLY A 483 -9.69 -12.74 17.36
C GLY A 483 -8.26 -13.13 17.02
N LEU A 484 -7.58 -12.33 16.18
CA LEU A 484 -6.15 -12.47 15.88
C LEU A 484 -5.30 -11.87 17.00
N ILE A 485 -5.83 -10.84 17.68
CA ILE A 485 -5.22 -10.22 18.86
C ILE A 485 -5.98 -10.75 20.09
N PRO A 486 -5.31 -11.46 21.02
CA PRO A 486 -5.95 -11.98 22.23
C PRO A 486 -6.49 -10.84 23.11
N PHE A 487 -7.70 -11.01 23.63
CA PHE A 487 -8.30 -10.02 24.52
C PHE A 487 -7.86 -10.29 25.97
N GLY A 488 -6.97 -9.46 26.52
CA GLY A 488 -6.70 -9.42 27.96
C GLY A 488 -7.79 -8.64 28.68
N LEU A 489 -8.65 -9.31 29.45
CA LEU A 489 -9.55 -8.61 30.38
C LEU A 489 -8.70 -7.98 31.48
N SER A 490 -8.65 -6.66 31.52
CA SER A 490 -8.04 -5.88 32.60
C SER A 490 -8.75 -6.15 33.93
N LYS A 491 -8.13 -6.90 34.84
CA LYS A 491 -8.38 -6.77 36.29
C LYS A 491 -7.09 -6.88 37.09
N GLN A 492 -7.00 -6.00 38.09
CA GLN A 492 -6.00 -5.98 39.14
C GLN A 492 -6.03 -7.29 39.92
N ASP A 493 -4.89 -7.99 40.01
CA ASP A 493 -4.62 -8.93 41.08
C ASP A 493 -3.33 -8.50 41.79
N ASP A 494 -3.49 -8.14 43.06
CA ASP A 494 -2.42 -7.87 44.03
C ASP A 494 -1.64 -9.16 44.34
N THR A 495 -0.79 -9.62 43.42
CA THR A 495 0.28 -10.57 43.77
C THR A 495 1.57 -10.17 43.07
N GLY A 496 2.53 -9.67 43.88
CA GLY A 496 3.80 -9.14 43.42
C GLY A 496 4.70 -10.22 42.82
N LEU A 497 4.89 -10.17 41.50
CA LEU A 497 6.03 -10.76 40.79
C LEU A 497 6.43 -9.84 39.63
N GLN A 498 7.66 -9.33 39.67
CA GLN A 498 8.07 -8.05 39.06
C GLN A 498 8.55 -8.09 37.59
N HIS A 499 8.57 -9.24 36.88
CA HIS A 499 9.19 -9.30 35.54
C HIS A 499 8.26 -9.48 34.33
N LYS A 500 6.92 -9.43 34.51
CA LYS A 500 5.94 -9.40 33.39
C LYS A 500 5.07 -8.13 33.37
N LYS A 501 5.50 -7.03 33.98
CA LYS A 501 4.66 -5.82 34.19
C LYS A 501 4.35 -4.98 32.94
N ALA A 502 5.02 -5.17 31.80
CA ALA A 502 4.82 -4.32 30.62
C ALA A 502 3.57 -4.71 29.77
N ALA A 503 3.13 -5.97 29.79
CA ALA A 503 2.01 -6.44 28.98
C ALA A 503 0.62 -6.11 29.55
N TYR A 504 0.54 -5.56 30.78
CA TYR A 504 -0.71 -5.29 31.50
C TYR A 504 -1.17 -3.83 31.45
N LEU A 505 -0.49 -2.97 30.66
CA LEU A 505 -0.77 -1.52 30.56
C LEU A 505 -1.44 -1.10 29.24
N PHE A 506 -1.56 -1.99 28.26
CA PHE A 506 -2.01 -1.66 26.90
C PHE A 506 -3.39 -2.24 26.57
N SER A 507 -4.26 -1.44 25.94
CA SER A 507 -5.54 -1.92 25.39
C SER A 507 -5.32 -2.81 24.16
N ALA A 508 -6.32 -3.61 23.77
CA ALA A 508 -6.22 -4.47 22.57
C ALA A 508 -5.98 -3.64 21.30
N GLU A 509 -6.51 -2.42 21.27
CA GLU A 509 -6.29 -1.41 20.25
C GLU A 509 -4.84 -0.96 20.21
N ASP A 510 -4.23 -0.68 21.38
CA ASP A 510 -2.81 -0.30 21.46
C ASP A 510 -1.90 -1.43 21.01
N VAL A 511 -2.24 -2.68 21.35
CA VAL A 511 -1.53 -3.87 20.85
C VAL A 511 -1.66 -3.98 19.33
N GLY A 512 -2.86 -3.78 18.78
CA GLY A 512 -3.08 -3.80 17.32
C GLY A 512 -2.32 -2.69 16.60
N GLU A 513 -2.25 -1.51 17.19
CA GLU A 513 -1.46 -0.40 16.71
C GLU A 513 0.04 -0.68 16.78
N GLN A 514 0.53 -1.28 17.86
CA GLN A 514 1.94 -1.72 17.98
C GLN A 514 2.28 -2.78 16.93
N TYR A 515 1.39 -3.75 16.70
CA TYR A 515 1.60 -4.79 15.69
C TYR A 515 1.66 -4.20 14.28
N PHE A 516 0.75 -3.27 13.98
CA PHE A 516 0.78 -2.54 12.73
C PHE A 516 2.06 -1.72 12.57
N ALA A 517 2.44 -0.96 13.60
CA ALA A 517 3.65 -0.16 13.60
C ALA A 517 4.92 -1.01 13.43
N ALA A 518 4.97 -2.20 14.03
CA ALA A 518 6.06 -3.15 13.85
C ALA A 518 6.17 -3.63 12.40
N LEU A 519 5.05 -3.96 11.74
CA LEU A 519 5.05 -4.36 10.32
C LEU A 519 5.47 -3.21 9.41
N VAL A 520 5.00 -1.99 9.67
CA VAL A 520 5.43 -0.79 8.94
C VAL A 520 6.92 -0.53 9.13
N ARG A 521 7.42 -0.66 10.37
CA ARG A 521 8.85 -0.50 10.72
C ARG A 521 9.74 -1.54 10.03
N LYS A 522 9.26 -2.76 9.85
CA LYS A 522 9.92 -3.81 9.05
C LYS A 522 9.78 -3.60 7.53
N SER A 523 9.23 -2.46 7.09
CA SER A 523 9.04 -2.06 5.69
C SER A 523 8.17 -3.01 4.85
N PHE A 524 7.16 -3.62 5.48
CA PHE A 524 6.17 -4.42 4.75
C PHE A 524 5.18 -3.55 3.97
N PHE A 525 5.00 -2.29 4.40
CA PHE A 525 4.03 -1.34 3.87
C PHE A 525 4.70 -0.15 3.18
N CYS A 526 4.09 0.29 2.09
CA CYS A 526 4.29 1.60 1.51
C CYS A 526 3.25 2.56 2.10
N ARG A 527 3.72 3.68 2.65
CA ARG A 527 2.86 4.75 3.16
C ARG A 527 2.37 5.60 1.99
N LEU A 528 1.06 5.64 1.78
CA LEU A 528 0.40 6.42 0.74
C LEU A 528 -0.40 7.56 1.40
N LEU A 529 -0.17 8.78 0.94
CA LEU A 529 -1.01 9.92 1.29
C LEU A 529 -1.84 10.30 0.07
N GLU A 530 -3.14 10.08 0.14
CA GLU A 530 -4.06 10.33 -0.97
C GLU A 530 -5.04 11.43 -0.59
N THR A 531 -5.38 12.28 -1.57
CA THR A 531 -6.41 13.29 -1.39
C THR A 531 -7.75 12.63 -1.73
N ASP A 532 -8.65 12.52 -0.76
CA ASP A 532 -10.01 12.03 -0.96
C ASP A 532 -10.70 12.94 -2.00
N PRO A 533 -11.15 12.39 -3.14
CA PRO A 533 -11.70 13.21 -4.23
C PRO A 533 -13.03 13.87 -3.85
N SER A 534 -13.73 13.37 -2.83
CA SER A 534 -15.05 13.89 -2.43
C SER A 534 -15.00 15.15 -1.56
N ASN A 535 -13.99 15.26 -0.69
CA ASN A 535 -13.86 16.37 0.27
C ASN A 535 -12.46 17.00 0.29
N GLY A 536 -11.54 16.51 -0.55
CA GLY A 536 -10.18 17.02 -0.63
C GLY A 536 -9.29 16.70 0.58
N ASN A 537 -9.71 15.88 1.54
CA ASN A 537 -8.94 15.56 2.76
C ASN A 537 -7.79 14.59 2.45
N MET A 538 -6.62 14.85 3.01
CA MET A 538 -5.51 13.92 2.87
C MET A 538 -5.70 12.77 3.85
N LYS A 539 -5.98 11.58 3.32
CA LYS A 539 -6.06 10.36 4.12
C LYS A 539 -4.76 9.59 3.98
N GLU A 540 -4.26 9.17 5.12
CA GLU A 540 -3.15 8.24 5.19
C GLU A 540 -3.65 6.81 5.02
N TYR A 541 -3.08 6.14 4.04
CA TYR A 541 -3.29 4.75 3.75
C TYR A 541 -1.95 4.03 3.75
N TYR A 542 -2.00 2.73 4.02
CA TYR A 542 -0.84 1.87 3.92
C TYR A 542 -1.16 0.77 2.92
N VAL A 543 -0.26 0.56 1.96
CA VAL A 543 -0.42 -0.45 0.93
C VAL A 543 0.65 -1.52 1.15
N LEU A 544 0.23 -2.77 1.27
CA LEU A 544 1.17 -3.88 1.39
C LEU A 544 1.90 -4.06 0.05
N HIS A 545 3.22 -4.13 0.06
CA HIS A 545 4.02 -4.28 -1.15
C HIS A 545 3.63 -5.55 -1.93
N ASN A 546 3.59 -5.50 -3.27
CA ASN A 546 3.10 -6.59 -4.12
C ASN A 546 3.77 -7.95 -3.83
N LEU A 547 5.09 -7.98 -3.67
CA LEU A 547 5.82 -9.19 -3.30
C LEU A 547 5.47 -9.72 -1.90
N MET A 548 5.19 -8.83 -0.94
CA MET A 548 4.77 -9.22 0.41
C MET A 548 3.32 -9.70 0.40
N HIS A 549 2.47 -9.12 -0.45
CA HIS A 549 1.12 -9.62 -0.68
C HIS A 549 1.13 -11.04 -1.27
N ASP A 550 1.97 -11.29 -2.28
CA ASP A 550 2.15 -12.64 -2.83
C ASP A 550 2.67 -13.63 -1.77
N CYS A 551 3.61 -13.20 -0.93
CA CYS A 551 4.07 -13.99 0.22
C CYS A 551 2.92 -14.30 1.19
N ALA A 552 2.09 -13.30 1.53
CA ALA A 552 0.92 -13.48 2.40
C ALA A 552 -0.07 -14.50 1.81
N GLN A 553 -0.37 -14.43 0.52
CA GLN A 553 -1.21 -15.42 -0.17
C GLN A 553 -0.62 -16.83 -0.10
N PHE A 554 0.70 -16.95 -0.27
CA PHE A 554 1.40 -18.23 -0.18
C PHE A 554 1.32 -18.83 1.23
N VAL A 555 1.66 -18.06 2.27
CA VAL A 555 1.69 -18.56 3.66
C VAL A 555 0.31 -18.76 4.27
N ALA A 556 -0.72 -18.11 3.73
CA ALA A 556 -2.11 -18.20 4.19
C ALA A 556 -2.94 -19.30 3.50
N ARG A 557 -2.35 -20.08 2.58
CA ARG A 557 -3.01 -21.20 1.90
C ARG A 557 -3.71 -22.11 2.91
N ASN A 558 -4.95 -22.51 2.60
CA ASN A 558 -5.89 -23.31 3.42
C ASN A 558 -6.64 -22.56 4.53
N GLU A 559 -6.19 -21.38 4.95
CA GLU A 559 -6.82 -20.61 6.04
C GLU A 559 -7.55 -19.39 5.53
N CYS A 560 -6.94 -18.69 4.58
CA CYS A 560 -7.49 -17.52 3.94
C CYS A 560 -7.83 -17.87 2.50
N ALA A 561 -8.97 -17.39 2.03
CA ALA A 561 -9.34 -17.45 0.62
C ALA A 561 -9.90 -16.10 0.19
N ARG A 562 -9.54 -15.72 -1.04
CA ARG A 562 -10.09 -14.57 -1.73
C ARG A 562 -10.71 -15.06 -3.03
N VAL A 563 -11.92 -14.59 -3.31
CA VAL A 563 -12.64 -14.85 -4.55
C VAL A 563 -12.72 -13.54 -5.32
N ASP A 564 -12.10 -13.51 -6.48
CA ASP A 564 -12.21 -12.47 -7.48
C ASP A 564 -12.88 -13.08 -8.73
N ASP A 565 -13.74 -12.33 -9.42
CA ASP A 565 -14.41 -12.74 -10.67
C ASP A 565 -15.11 -14.12 -10.61
N ASN A 566 -15.78 -14.41 -9.48
CA ASN A 566 -16.45 -15.69 -9.21
C ASN A 566 -15.53 -16.93 -9.28
N ASN A 567 -14.22 -16.79 -9.04
CA ASN A 567 -13.30 -17.92 -8.98
C ASN A 567 -13.16 -18.51 -7.57
N PHE A 568 -13.83 -19.64 -7.32
CA PHE A 568 -13.87 -20.30 -6.00
C PHE A 568 -12.83 -21.42 -5.79
N GLN A 569 -11.87 -21.60 -6.71
CA GLN A 569 -10.92 -22.74 -6.65
C GLN A 569 -10.08 -22.79 -5.37
N ASP A 570 -9.82 -21.63 -4.77
CA ASP A 570 -9.00 -21.51 -3.55
C ASP A 570 -9.82 -21.65 -2.26
N VAL A 571 -11.16 -21.68 -2.35
CA VAL A 571 -12.06 -21.82 -1.18
C VAL A 571 -12.12 -23.28 -0.75
N ARG A 572 -11.77 -23.54 0.51
CA ARG A 572 -11.70 -24.89 1.09
C ARG A 572 -12.60 -24.99 2.31
N ARG A 573 -12.95 -26.21 2.73
CA ARG A 573 -13.70 -26.43 3.98
C ARG A 573 -12.96 -25.97 5.24
N THR A 574 -11.62 -25.85 5.16
CA THR A 574 -10.75 -25.35 6.22
C THR A 574 -10.62 -23.83 6.24
N THR A 575 -11.20 -23.13 5.27
CA THR A 575 -11.13 -21.66 5.20
C THR A 575 -11.71 -21.03 6.48
N VAL A 576 -10.92 -20.16 7.10
CA VAL A 576 -11.22 -19.41 8.32
C VAL A 576 -11.56 -17.96 7.99
N HIS A 577 -10.89 -17.38 7.00
CA HIS A 577 -11.12 -16.00 6.55
C HIS A 577 -11.43 -16.01 5.05
N LEU A 578 -12.63 -15.54 4.68
CA LEU A 578 -13.09 -15.50 3.31
C LEU A 578 -13.42 -14.06 2.91
N SER A 579 -12.93 -13.66 1.75
CA SER A 579 -13.28 -12.38 1.11
C SER A 579 -13.76 -12.66 -0.31
N ILE A 580 -14.87 -12.03 -0.70
CA ILE A 580 -15.50 -12.19 -2.01
C ILE A 580 -15.69 -10.80 -2.60
N ALA A 581 -15.01 -10.54 -3.71
CA ALA A 581 -15.20 -9.35 -4.52
C ALA A 581 -16.02 -9.74 -5.75
N HIS A 582 -17.03 -8.93 -6.10
CA HIS A 582 -17.90 -9.11 -7.27
C HIS A 582 -18.69 -10.43 -7.21
N CYS A 583 -19.86 -10.37 -6.57
CA CYS A 583 -20.64 -11.55 -6.22
C CYS A 583 -21.69 -11.88 -7.29
N GLY A 584 -21.38 -12.84 -8.18
CA GLY A 584 -22.31 -13.33 -9.21
C GLY A 584 -22.86 -14.74 -8.98
N SER A 585 -22.14 -15.63 -8.27
CA SER A 585 -22.63 -16.99 -7.98
C SER A 585 -22.06 -17.58 -6.68
N LEU A 586 -22.80 -17.45 -5.58
CA LEU A 586 -22.44 -18.02 -4.27
C LEU A 586 -22.61 -19.56 -4.17
N ARG A 587 -23.17 -20.21 -5.21
CA ARG A 587 -23.39 -21.67 -5.26
C ARG A 587 -22.10 -22.50 -5.14
N ALA A 588 -20.97 -21.94 -5.54
CA ALA A 588 -19.69 -22.65 -5.54
C ALA A 588 -19.00 -22.65 -4.16
N ILE A 589 -19.56 -21.98 -3.15
CA ILE A 589 -19.00 -21.98 -1.80
C ILE A 589 -19.26 -23.35 -1.15
N PRO A 590 -18.20 -24.10 -0.77
CA PRO A 590 -18.39 -25.34 -0.03
C PRO A 590 -19.00 -25.05 1.36
N PRO A 591 -19.62 -26.03 2.03
CA PRO A 591 -20.07 -25.84 3.41
C PRO A 591 -18.87 -25.61 4.33
N ILE A 592 -18.68 -24.36 4.77
CA ILE A 592 -17.59 -23.93 5.67
C ILE A 592 -18.19 -23.74 7.07
N THR A 593 -17.63 -24.42 8.08
CA THR A 593 -18.11 -24.35 9.48
C THR A 593 -17.15 -23.59 10.40
N ASN A 594 -15.92 -23.33 9.95
CA ASN A 594 -14.86 -22.70 10.75
C ASN A 594 -14.65 -21.22 10.40
N LEU A 595 -15.59 -20.62 9.67
CA LEU A 595 -15.48 -19.26 9.19
C LEU A 595 -15.53 -18.28 10.38
N ARG A 596 -14.48 -17.46 10.51
CA ARG A 596 -14.38 -16.37 11.51
C ARG A 596 -14.56 -15.00 10.88
N THR A 597 -14.17 -14.85 9.62
CA THR A 597 -14.28 -13.59 8.88
C THR A 597 -14.94 -13.84 7.53
N LEU A 598 -15.99 -13.08 7.23
CA LEU A 598 -16.62 -13.04 5.93
C LEU A 598 -16.70 -11.58 5.46
N ILE A 599 -16.04 -11.29 4.35
CA ILE A 599 -16.10 -9.99 3.67
C ILE A 599 -16.74 -10.20 2.30
N ILE A 600 -17.83 -9.50 2.01
CA ILE A 600 -18.45 -9.48 0.69
C ILE A 600 -18.60 -8.04 0.25
N GLN A 601 -18.03 -7.73 -0.91
CA GLN A 601 -18.11 -6.42 -1.55
C GLN A 601 -18.68 -6.59 -2.95
N SER A 602 -19.82 -5.94 -3.20
CA SER A 602 -20.49 -5.97 -4.50
C SER A 602 -21.12 -4.62 -4.78
N GLU A 603 -20.80 -4.04 -5.95
CA GLU A 603 -21.44 -2.82 -6.43
C GLU A 603 -22.89 -3.06 -6.88
N PHE A 604 -23.22 -4.32 -7.21
CA PHE A 604 -24.54 -4.73 -7.69
C PHE A 604 -25.32 -5.51 -6.61
N CYS A 605 -26.65 -5.41 -6.68
CA CYS A 605 -27.55 -6.24 -5.88
C CYS A 605 -27.35 -7.72 -6.21
N LEU A 606 -27.49 -8.58 -5.19
CA LEU A 606 -27.58 -10.02 -5.42
C LEU A 606 -28.94 -10.37 -6.02
N ASP A 607 -28.97 -11.37 -6.89
CA ASP A 607 -30.24 -12.02 -7.22
C ASP A 607 -30.78 -12.77 -5.99
N GLN A 608 -32.08 -13.11 -6.04
CA GLN A 608 -32.78 -13.74 -4.92
C GLN A 608 -32.15 -15.07 -4.51
N GLU A 609 -31.58 -15.81 -5.47
CA GLU A 609 -30.99 -17.12 -5.18
C GLU A 609 -29.64 -16.99 -4.48
N ALA A 610 -28.76 -16.11 -4.97
CA ALA A 610 -27.49 -15.79 -4.33
C ALA A 610 -27.72 -15.26 -2.91
N GLU A 611 -28.73 -14.43 -2.70
CA GLU A 611 -29.09 -13.96 -1.36
C GLU A 611 -29.53 -15.10 -0.42
N LEU A 612 -30.37 -16.03 -0.88
CA LEU A 612 -30.77 -17.20 -0.08
C LEU A 612 -29.56 -18.08 0.27
N MET A 613 -28.63 -18.26 -0.67
CA MET A 613 -27.38 -18.99 -0.45
C MET A 613 -26.49 -18.28 0.59
N LEU A 614 -26.44 -16.94 0.56
CA LEU A 614 -25.76 -16.17 1.60
C LEU A 614 -26.40 -16.43 2.97
N GLY A 615 -27.73 -16.42 3.06
CA GLY A 615 -28.46 -16.79 4.27
C GLY A 615 -28.06 -18.17 4.80
N GLU A 616 -27.98 -19.18 3.92
CA GLU A 616 -27.52 -20.52 4.32
C GLU A 616 -26.08 -20.54 4.84
N VAL A 617 -25.17 -19.80 4.21
CA VAL A 617 -23.77 -19.69 4.63
C VAL A 617 -23.70 -19.04 6.01
N LEU A 618 -24.43 -17.95 6.24
CA LEU A 618 -24.49 -17.26 7.53
C LEU A 618 -25.03 -18.21 8.62
N ARG A 619 -26.15 -18.87 8.36
CA ARG A 619 -26.78 -19.82 9.30
C ARG A 619 -25.86 -20.97 9.71
N LYS A 620 -25.01 -21.45 8.80
CA LYS A 620 -24.04 -22.54 9.07
C LYS A 620 -22.74 -22.03 9.73
N SER A 621 -22.51 -20.72 9.78
CA SER A 621 -21.27 -20.09 10.26
C SER A 621 -21.36 -19.63 11.71
N ALA A 622 -21.68 -20.53 12.65
CA ALA A 622 -21.84 -20.20 14.07
C ALA A 622 -20.58 -19.57 14.73
N ARG A 623 -19.39 -19.82 14.17
CA ARG A 623 -18.10 -19.29 14.65
C ARG A 623 -17.74 -17.92 14.08
N LEU A 624 -18.62 -17.30 13.29
CA LEU A 624 -18.33 -16.04 12.63
C LEU A 624 -18.20 -14.90 13.64
N ARG A 625 -17.08 -14.18 13.58
CA ARG A 625 -16.77 -13.06 14.47
C ARG A 625 -16.75 -11.71 13.75
N LEU A 626 -16.39 -11.71 12.47
CA LEU A 626 -16.42 -10.52 11.61
C LEU A 626 -17.28 -10.78 10.38
N LEU A 627 -18.31 -9.96 10.22
CA LEU A 627 -19.16 -9.93 9.04
C LEU A 627 -19.12 -8.52 8.43
N TYR A 628 -18.63 -8.42 7.21
CA TYR A 628 -18.59 -7.18 6.44
C TYR A 628 -19.36 -7.38 5.14
N LEU A 629 -20.55 -6.78 5.04
CA LEU A 629 -21.43 -6.88 3.89
C LEU A 629 -21.63 -5.50 3.27
N ASP A 630 -20.81 -5.16 2.28
CA ASP A 630 -20.98 -3.99 1.44
C ASP A 630 -21.73 -4.42 0.16
N VAL A 631 -23.01 -4.74 0.35
CA VAL A 631 -23.91 -5.29 -0.68
C VAL A 631 -25.27 -4.59 -0.57
N PRO A 632 -25.73 -3.89 -1.63
CA PRO A 632 -27.01 -3.21 -1.62
C PRO A 632 -28.22 -4.15 -1.47
N SER A 633 -29.26 -3.67 -0.79
CA SER A 633 -30.62 -4.26 -0.80
C SER A 633 -30.76 -5.69 -0.25
N LEU A 634 -29.94 -6.10 0.72
CA LEU A 634 -30.14 -7.37 1.43
C LEU A 634 -31.34 -7.32 2.41
N SER A 635 -32.10 -8.41 2.45
CA SER A 635 -33.22 -8.69 3.36
C SER A 635 -33.13 -10.11 3.94
N ASN A 636 -33.39 -11.16 3.13
CA ASN A 636 -33.51 -12.54 3.62
C ASN A 636 -32.23 -13.05 4.30
N ALA A 637 -31.06 -12.66 3.79
CA ALA A 637 -29.79 -13.05 4.39
C ALA A 637 -29.60 -12.42 5.78
N LEU A 638 -30.15 -11.22 6.03
CA LEU A 638 -30.01 -10.51 7.29
C LEU A 638 -30.87 -11.12 8.41
N ASP A 639 -31.92 -11.87 8.08
CA ASP A 639 -32.75 -12.59 9.06
C ASP A 639 -31.97 -13.65 9.84
N GLU A 640 -30.85 -14.13 9.28
CA GLU A 640 -29.99 -15.14 9.91
C GLU A 640 -28.95 -14.54 10.88
N ILE A 641 -28.78 -13.21 10.92
CA ILE A 641 -27.80 -12.53 11.79
C ILE A 641 -27.94 -12.92 13.28
N PRO A 642 -29.15 -13.06 13.86
CA PRO A 642 -29.31 -13.51 15.25
C PRO A 642 -28.69 -14.87 15.58
N SER A 643 -28.48 -15.73 14.57
CA SER A 643 -27.82 -17.03 14.77
C SER A 643 -26.31 -16.91 15.02
N LEU A 644 -25.72 -15.76 14.70
CA LEU A 644 -24.28 -15.46 14.81
C LEU A 644 -23.92 -14.95 16.22
N THR A 645 -24.04 -15.81 17.24
CA THR A 645 -23.86 -15.41 18.65
C THR A 645 -22.45 -14.91 18.98
N GLN A 646 -21.45 -15.28 18.18
CA GLN A 646 -20.04 -14.90 18.36
C GLN A 646 -19.62 -13.62 17.63
N LEU A 647 -20.56 -12.94 16.97
CA LEU A 647 -20.26 -11.77 16.15
C LEU A 647 -19.75 -10.60 17.00
N ARG A 648 -18.58 -10.06 16.61
CA ARG A 648 -17.89 -8.92 17.25
C ARG A 648 -17.83 -7.70 16.34
N TYR A 649 -17.80 -7.91 15.03
CA TYR A 649 -17.79 -6.83 14.04
C TYR A 649 -18.87 -7.08 13.01
N LEU A 650 -19.73 -6.08 12.83
CA LEU A 650 -20.78 -6.07 11.83
C LEU A 650 -20.72 -4.77 11.04
N PHE A 651 -20.47 -4.88 9.73
CA PHE A 651 -20.70 -3.80 8.77
C PHE A 651 -21.81 -4.21 7.81
N LEU A 652 -22.78 -3.33 7.61
CA LEU A 652 -23.88 -3.50 6.66
C LEU A 652 -23.99 -2.27 5.76
N PHE A 653 -24.15 -2.49 4.45
CA PHE A 653 -24.53 -1.44 3.51
C PHE A 653 -25.89 -0.85 3.87
N SER A 654 -26.90 -1.70 4.08
CA SER A 654 -28.24 -1.25 4.46
C SER A 654 -29.00 -2.26 5.31
N CYS A 655 -29.90 -1.79 6.18
CA CYS A 655 -30.88 -2.65 6.86
C CYS A 655 -32.17 -1.89 7.20
N ASP A 656 -33.23 -2.64 7.52
CA ASP A 656 -34.52 -2.12 7.95
C ASP A 656 -34.71 -2.17 9.48
N LYS A 657 -35.92 -1.82 9.96
CA LYS A 657 -36.27 -1.81 11.39
C LYS A 657 -36.29 -3.21 12.03
N SER A 658 -36.70 -4.25 11.31
CA SER A 658 -36.82 -5.63 11.80
C SER A 658 -35.45 -6.15 12.22
N HIS A 659 -34.45 -5.96 11.35
CA HIS A 659 -33.10 -6.46 11.54
C HIS A 659 -32.38 -5.76 12.70
N ILE A 660 -32.61 -4.46 12.91
CA ILE A 660 -32.00 -3.72 14.02
C ILE A 660 -32.33 -4.33 15.38
N ARG A 661 -33.61 -4.66 15.64
CA ARG A 661 -34.01 -5.29 16.91
C ARG A 661 -33.32 -6.63 17.15
N SER A 662 -33.04 -7.33 16.06
CA SER A 662 -32.32 -8.59 16.04
C SER A 662 -30.82 -8.39 16.32
N ILE A 663 -30.18 -7.42 15.68
CA ILE A 663 -28.77 -7.06 15.87
C ILE A 663 -28.48 -6.61 17.31
N LEU A 664 -29.38 -5.85 17.93
CA LEU A 664 -29.20 -5.37 19.31
C LEU A 664 -29.21 -6.47 20.37
N LYS A 665 -29.53 -7.72 20.01
CA LYS A 665 -29.42 -8.90 20.89
C LYS A 665 -28.04 -9.55 20.87
N LEU A 666 -27.15 -9.10 19.99
CA LEU A 666 -25.78 -9.62 19.88
C LEU A 666 -24.91 -9.02 21.00
N CYS A 667 -24.85 -9.73 22.12
CA CYS A 667 -24.18 -9.23 23.32
C CYS A 667 -22.68 -9.02 23.14
N HIS A 668 -22.00 -9.81 22.29
CA HIS A 668 -20.55 -9.75 22.07
C HIS A 668 -20.12 -8.70 21.03
N LEU A 669 -21.06 -7.97 20.43
CA LEU A 669 -20.75 -7.01 19.37
C LEU A 669 -19.92 -5.84 19.91
N GLN A 670 -18.78 -5.59 19.26
CA GLN A 670 -17.80 -4.57 19.60
C GLN A 670 -17.80 -3.42 18.59
N VAL A 671 -17.99 -3.74 17.32
CA VAL A 671 -18.04 -2.78 16.22
C VAL A 671 -19.35 -2.97 15.46
N PHE A 672 -20.17 -1.93 15.40
CA PHE A 672 -21.37 -1.90 14.58
C PHE A 672 -21.34 -0.70 13.65
N LYS A 673 -21.34 -0.99 12.35
CA LYS A 673 -21.33 0.01 11.28
C LYS A 673 -22.51 -0.24 10.33
N LEU A 674 -23.27 0.81 10.04
CA LEU A 674 -24.39 0.79 9.10
C LEU A 674 -24.28 2.01 8.19
N LYS A 675 -24.25 1.79 6.87
CA LYS A 675 -24.12 2.88 5.89
C LYS A 675 -25.46 3.53 5.57
N TYR A 676 -26.53 2.75 5.41
CA TYR A 676 -27.88 3.24 5.10
C TYR A 676 -28.96 2.56 5.97
N PHE A 677 -29.97 3.32 6.38
CA PHE A 677 -31.13 2.79 7.10
C PHE A 677 -32.39 3.05 6.29
N THR A 678 -33.13 2.00 5.93
CA THR A 678 -34.30 2.09 5.04
C THR A 678 -35.62 2.23 5.81
N GLY A 679 -35.58 2.17 7.15
CA GLY A 679 -36.77 2.30 7.99
C GLY A 679 -37.18 3.75 8.26
N LYS A 680 -38.49 4.02 8.39
CA LYS A 680 -39.00 5.34 8.81
C LYS A 680 -38.64 5.67 10.27
N GLN A 681 -38.55 4.66 11.15
CA GLN A 681 -38.23 4.82 12.56
C GLN A 681 -37.57 3.54 13.13
N ALA A 682 -36.39 3.68 13.75
CA ALA A 682 -35.77 2.61 14.55
C ALA A 682 -36.25 2.64 16.02
N ASP A 683 -36.29 1.45 16.64
CA ASP A 683 -36.51 1.21 18.06
C ASP A 683 -35.20 0.65 18.63
N LEU A 684 -34.56 1.42 19.52
CA LEU A 684 -33.15 1.27 19.89
C LEU A 684 -32.95 1.06 21.39
N ASP A 685 -34.02 0.76 22.13
CA ASP A 685 -33.99 0.59 23.60
C ASP A 685 -32.97 -0.46 24.06
N GLY A 686 -32.63 -1.43 23.20
CA GLY A 686 -31.64 -2.48 23.48
C GLY A 686 -30.17 -2.03 23.43
N ILE A 687 -29.83 -0.89 22.81
CA ILE A 687 -28.44 -0.50 22.56
C ILE A 687 -27.63 -0.26 23.83
N ARG A 688 -28.29 0.24 24.89
CA ARG A 688 -27.69 0.44 26.21
C ARG A 688 -27.21 -0.88 26.84
N ASN A 689 -27.75 -2.02 26.42
CA ASN A 689 -27.38 -3.33 26.95
C ASN A 689 -26.15 -3.94 26.23
N MET A 690 -25.63 -3.31 25.19
CA MET A 690 -24.46 -3.78 24.44
C MET A 690 -23.17 -3.43 25.17
N ARG A 691 -22.83 -4.22 26.20
CA ARG A 691 -21.74 -3.91 27.15
C ARG A 691 -20.35 -3.88 26.53
N PHE A 692 -20.14 -4.55 25.39
CA PHE A 692 -18.84 -4.62 24.73
C PHE A 692 -18.70 -3.69 23.52
N LEU A 693 -19.74 -2.91 23.20
CA LEU A 693 -19.75 -2.01 22.03
C LEU A 693 -18.77 -0.85 22.23
N ARG A 694 -17.83 -0.69 21.29
CA ARG A 694 -16.76 0.32 21.30
C ARG A 694 -16.85 1.28 20.14
N CYS A 695 -17.24 0.78 18.97
CA CYS A 695 -17.35 1.58 17.75
C CYS A 695 -18.79 1.51 17.25
N LEU A 696 -19.41 2.67 17.11
CA LEU A 696 -20.73 2.80 16.53
C LEU A 696 -20.70 3.84 15.40
N HIS A 697 -21.04 3.40 14.20
CA HIS A 697 -21.23 4.26 13.04
C HIS A 697 -22.59 3.91 12.44
N VAL A 698 -23.58 4.76 12.59
CA VAL A 698 -24.93 4.52 12.06
C VAL A 698 -25.51 5.82 11.49
N PRO A 699 -26.48 5.76 10.56
CA PRO A 699 -27.05 6.97 9.97
C PRO A 699 -27.73 7.86 11.02
N ASP A 700 -27.74 9.16 10.76
CA ASP A 700 -28.23 10.20 11.70
C ASP A 700 -29.64 10.00 12.21
N SER A 701 -30.52 9.50 11.34
CA SER A 701 -31.91 9.18 11.67
C SER A 701 -32.05 8.22 12.88
N MET A 702 -30.98 7.50 13.23
CA MET A 702 -30.91 6.58 14.36
C MET A 702 -30.26 7.20 15.61
N LEU A 703 -29.21 8.03 15.46
CA LEU A 703 -28.40 8.54 16.57
C LEU A 703 -29.18 9.41 17.56
N SER A 704 -30.06 10.28 17.09
CA SER A 704 -30.89 11.15 17.95
C SER A 704 -31.79 10.38 18.93
N LYS A 705 -32.22 9.17 18.55
CA LYS A 705 -33.03 8.30 19.41
C LYS A 705 -32.20 7.52 20.42
N ILE A 706 -30.98 7.13 20.02
CA ILE A 706 -30.05 6.40 20.89
C ILE A 706 -29.71 7.24 22.13
N LEU A 707 -29.54 8.56 21.97
CA LEU A 707 -29.29 9.44 23.10
C LEU A 707 -30.44 9.47 24.12
N LYS A 708 -31.70 9.35 23.67
CA LYS A 708 -32.88 9.30 24.56
C LYS A 708 -32.92 8.02 25.38
N THR A 709 -32.45 6.91 24.81
CA THR A 709 -32.43 5.58 25.46
C THR A 709 -31.18 5.36 26.32
N GLY A 710 -30.13 6.15 26.10
CA GLY A 710 -28.83 6.07 26.75
C GLY A 710 -27.81 5.23 25.98
N MET A 711 -26.53 5.64 26.04
CA MET A 711 -25.40 5.01 25.36
C MET A 711 -24.58 4.10 26.30
N PRO A 712 -23.89 3.07 25.77
CA PRO A 712 -22.95 2.30 26.57
C PRO A 712 -21.70 3.12 26.90
N THR A 713 -21.28 3.13 28.16
CA THR A 713 -20.09 3.87 28.65
C THR A 713 -18.76 3.30 28.13
N THR A 714 -18.79 2.12 27.52
CA THR A 714 -17.65 1.45 26.88
C THR A 714 -17.36 1.96 25.46
N LEU A 715 -18.20 2.86 24.93
CA LEU A 715 -18.03 3.43 23.60
C LEU A 715 -16.75 4.29 23.53
N GLN A 716 -15.92 4.00 22.53
CA GLN A 716 -14.64 4.68 22.27
C GLN A 716 -14.69 5.53 20.99
N GLU A 717 -15.52 5.17 20.03
CA GLU A 717 -15.63 5.87 18.75
C GLU A 717 -17.09 6.13 18.41
N LEU A 718 -17.40 7.41 18.22
CA LEU A 718 -18.68 7.92 17.74
C LEU A 718 -18.41 8.89 16.58
N GLN A 719 -18.71 8.46 15.36
CA GLN A 719 -18.50 9.28 14.16
C GLN A 719 -19.81 9.76 13.55
N GLU A 720 -19.74 10.89 12.85
CA GLU A 720 -20.84 11.51 12.10
C GLU A 720 -22.10 11.77 12.93
N PHE A 721 -21.96 12.17 14.20
CA PHE A 721 -23.12 12.46 15.03
C PHE A 721 -23.76 13.81 14.67
N GLU A 722 -24.90 13.79 13.96
CA GLU A 722 -25.67 15.01 13.70
C GLU A 722 -26.52 15.47 14.90
N VAL A 723 -26.29 16.71 15.35
CA VAL A 723 -27.15 17.38 16.33
C VAL A 723 -28.47 17.78 15.65
N ALA A 724 -29.60 17.24 16.09
CA ALA A 724 -30.92 17.59 15.53
C ALA A 724 -31.47 18.93 16.06
N LYS A 725 -32.37 19.57 15.29
CA LYS A 725 -33.04 20.80 15.71
C LYS A 725 -33.85 20.56 17.00
N ASN A 726 -33.54 21.32 18.05
CA ASN A 726 -34.09 21.23 19.41
C ASN A 726 -33.50 20.14 20.32
N ASP A 727 -32.59 19.28 19.87
CA ASP A 727 -31.98 18.21 20.69
C ASP A 727 -30.66 18.65 21.39
N GLY A 728 -30.29 19.94 21.36
CA GLY A 728 -29.06 20.46 22.00
C GLY A 728 -28.90 20.05 23.47
N HIS A 729 -29.98 20.13 24.24
CA HIS A 729 -30.03 19.69 25.65
C HIS A 729 -29.74 18.17 25.87
N MET A 730 -29.78 17.35 24.81
CA MET A 730 -29.47 15.91 24.88
C MET A 730 -27.97 15.62 24.76
N LEU A 731 -27.14 16.63 24.49
CA LEU A 731 -25.67 16.50 24.47
C LEU A 731 -25.10 16.14 25.85
N SER A 732 -25.84 16.41 26.93
CA SER A 732 -25.57 15.92 28.29
C SER A 732 -25.32 14.40 28.36
N ALA A 733 -25.93 13.61 27.49
CA ALA A 733 -25.72 12.16 27.45
C ALA A 733 -24.27 11.79 27.08
N LEU A 734 -23.56 12.62 26.29
CA LEU A 734 -22.16 12.42 25.93
C LEU A 734 -21.21 12.64 27.11
N SER A 735 -21.64 13.34 28.16
CA SER A 735 -20.86 13.50 29.39
C SER A 735 -20.49 12.16 30.02
N THR A 736 -21.38 11.17 29.90
CA THR A 736 -21.22 9.83 30.49
C THR A 736 -20.17 8.96 29.77
N LEU A 737 -19.78 9.33 28.55
CA LEU A 737 -18.86 8.58 27.70
C LEU A 737 -17.40 8.99 27.99
N THR A 738 -16.85 8.55 29.12
CA THR A 738 -15.49 8.95 29.56
C THR A 738 -14.37 8.26 28.77
N ASN A 739 -14.63 7.09 28.17
CA ASN A 739 -13.64 6.31 27.41
C ASN A 739 -13.58 6.70 25.91
N LEU A 740 -14.18 7.82 25.54
CA LEU A 740 -14.31 8.23 24.14
C LEU A 740 -12.95 8.73 23.62
N LYS A 741 -12.42 8.04 22.59
CA LYS A 741 -11.16 8.34 21.91
C LYS A 741 -11.37 9.15 20.63
N ARG A 742 -12.50 8.98 19.94
CA ARG A 742 -12.81 9.63 18.67
C ARG A 742 -14.25 10.13 18.65
N LEU A 743 -14.44 11.41 18.38
CA LEU A 743 -15.75 12.05 18.28
C LEU A 743 -15.84 12.92 17.03
N SER A 744 -16.92 12.76 16.26
CA SER A 744 -17.29 13.71 15.20
C SER A 744 -18.72 14.19 15.41
N LEU A 745 -18.87 15.50 15.61
CA LEU A 745 -20.14 16.20 15.76
C LEU A 745 -20.43 16.99 14.48
N ARG A 746 -21.63 16.82 13.94
CA ARG A 746 -22.17 17.55 12.79
C ARG A 746 -23.39 18.37 13.20
N ASN A 747 -23.77 19.33 12.37
CA ASN A 747 -24.93 20.18 12.58
C ASN A 747 -24.89 21.02 13.88
N LEU A 748 -23.71 21.43 14.33
CA LEU A 748 -23.54 22.18 15.60
C LEU A 748 -24.32 23.50 15.65
N GLN A 749 -24.68 24.09 14.50
CA GLN A 749 -25.60 25.23 14.43
C GLN A 749 -26.97 25.01 15.08
N ASN A 750 -27.34 23.75 15.38
CA ASN A 750 -28.60 23.43 16.06
C ASN A 750 -28.51 23.55 17.59
N VAL A 751 -27.32 23.77 18.15
CA VAL A 751 -27.12 24.04 19.58
C VAL A 751 -27.51 25.50 19.86
N ARG A 752 -28.53 25.71 20.70
CA ARG A 752 -29.08 27.06 20.96
C ARG A 752 -28.50 27.77 22.20
N ASN A 753 -27.72 27.06 23.00
CA ASN A 753 -27.17 27.57 24.24
C ASN A 753 -25.77 26.97 24.48
N CYS A 754 -24.80 27.81 24.85
CA CYS A 754 -23.44 27.37 25.16
C CYS A 754 -23.37 26.40 26.36
N LYS A 755 -24.34 26.42 27.28
CA LYS A 755 -24.44 25.44 28.38
C LYS A 755 -24.56 24.00 27.88
N ASP A 756 -25.32 23.76 26.81
CA ASP A 756 -25.50 22.42 26.23
C ASP A 756 -24.17 21.88 25.68
N ALA A 757 -23.32 22.76 25.13
CA ALA A 757 -21.99 22.41 24.67
C ALA A 757 -21.03 22.09 25.83
N MET A 758 -21.08 22.90 26.89
CA MET A 758 -20.29 22.70 28.11
C MET A 758 -20.56 21.34 28.78
N GLU A 759 -21.79 20.84 28.70
CA GLU A 759 -22.19 19.57 29.31
C GLU A 759 -21.51 18.34 28.68
N ILE A 760 -20.95 18.44 27.46
CA ILE A 760 -20.20 17.33 26.83
C ILE A 760 -18.91 17.01 27.60
N LYS A 761 -18.34 18.02 28.29
CA LYS A 761 -17.11 17.91 29.10
C LYS A 761 -15.94 17.28 28.34
N LEU A 762 -15.64 17.79 27.14
CA LEU A 762 -14.55 17.28 26.29
C LEU A 762 -13.18 17.33 26.99
N LYS A 763 -12.93 18.38 27.77
CA LYS A 763 -11.73 18.55 28.60
C LYS A 763 -11.52 17.41 29.60
N ASP A 764 -12.59 16.80 30.10
CA ASP A 764 -12.55 15.74 31.11
C ASP A 764 -12.33 14.33 30.51
N LYS A 765 -12.08 14.22 29.19
CA LYS A 765 -11.89 12.94 28.48
C LYS A 765 -10.39 12.73 28.15
N PRO A 766 -9.63 11.99 28.98
CA PRO A 766 -8.18 11.93 28.88
C PRO A 766 -7.66 11.16 27.66
N ASP A 767 -8.43 10.18 27.17
CA ASP A 767 -8.03 9.31 26.06
C ASP A 767 -8.48 9.84 24.69
N MET A 768 -8.96 11.08 24.62
CA MET A 768 -9.46 11.68 23.38
C MET A 768 -8.31 12.02 22.42
N MET A 769 -8.33 11.41 21.23
CA MET A 769 -7.28 11.53 20.21
C MET A 769 -7.75 12.25 18.95
N PHE A 770 -9.04 12.11 18.60
CA PHE A 770 -9.64 12.69 17.39
C PHE A 770 -10.92 13.45 17.73
N LEU A 771 -11.01 14.71 17.28
CA LEU A 771 -12.19 15.54 17.41
C LEU A 771 -12.50 16.20 16.06
N SER A 772 -13.74 16.06 15.61
CA SER A 772 -14.26 16.76 14.43
C SER A 772 -15.53 17.51 14.81
N LEU A 773 -15.55 18.81 14.54
CA LEU A 773 -16.66 19.71 14.79
C LEU A 773 -17.13 20.30 13.45
N SER A 774 -18.41 20.17 13.13
CA SER A 774 -18.95 20.56 11.82
C SER A 774 -20.27 21.30 11.93
N TRP A 775 -20.35 22.41 11.21
CA TRP A 775 -21.54 23.22 10.98
C TRP A 775 -21.96 23.07 9.50
N ASN A 776 -23.26 22.87 9.25
CA ASN A 776 -23.77 22.60 7.89
C ASN A 776 -24.62 23.74 7.31
N LYS A 777 -24.75 24.87 8.00
CA LYS A 777 -25.51 26.02 7.48
C LYS A 777 -24.64 27.26 7.46
N HIS A 778 -24.74 28.00 6.36
CA HIS A 778 -24.51 29.44 6.34
C HIS A 778 -25.72 30.11 7.02
N SER A 779 -25.83 30.00 8.34
CA SER A 779 -26.92 30.66 9.06
C SER A 779 -26.67 32.16 9.10
N ASN A 780 -27.55 32.92 8.44
CA ASN A 780 -27.83 34.32 8.78
C ASN A 780 -28.55 34.38 10.14
N ASP A 781 -28.02 33.70 11.16
CA ASP A 781 -28.60 33.76 12.51
C ASP A 781 -28.15 35.10 13.14
N PRO A 782 -29.09 35.97 13.53
CA PRO A 782 -28.77 37.32 14.01
C PRO A 782 -28.09 37.36 15.37
N GLU A 783 -27.96 36.24 16.08
CA GLU A 783 -27.42 36.17 17.45
C GLU A 783 -25.93 35.78 17.55
N ASP A 784 -25.29 35.30 16.46
CA ASP A 784 -23.86 34.88 16.40
C ASP A 784 -23.37 34.17 17.67
N ILE A 785 -24.02 33.09 18.12
CA ILE A 785 -23.62 32.36 19.34
C ILE A 785 -22.57 31.27 19.08
N ASP A 786 -22.18 31.05 17.82
CA ASP A 786 -21.27 29.97 17.43
C ASP A 786 -19.90 30.08 18.11
N HIS A 787 -19.39 31.30 18.32
CA HIS A 787 -18.15 31.54 19.06
C HIS A 787 -18.25 31.07 20.52
N GLN A 788 -19.40 31.30 21.18
CA GLN A 788 -19.63 30.80 22.53
C GLN A 788 -19.75 29.26 22.56
N ILE A 789 -20.31 28.65 21.51
CA ILE A 789 -20.45 27.20 21.43
C ILE A 789 -19.07 26.55 21.30
N ILE A 790 -18.23 27.00 20.34
CA ILE A 790 -16.92 26.40 20.11
C ILE A 790 -15.96 26.59 21.29
N ASP A 791 -16.03 27.73 22.00
CA ASP A 791 -15.23 27.97 23.20
C ASP A 791 -15.56 27.00 24.34
N ASN A 792 -16.83 26.59 24.47
CA ASN A 792 -17.27 25.62 25.47
C ASN A 792 -17.01 24.15 25.05
N LEU A 793 -16.50 23.92 23.84
CA LEU A 793 -16.06 22.61 23.33
C LEU A 793 -14.54 22.43 23.45
N GLU A 794 -13.94 22.94 24.54
CA GLU A 794 -12.50 22.85 24.80
C GLU A 794 -12.02 21.38 24.82
N PRO A 795 -11.08 20.99 23.92
CA PRO A 795 -10.56 19.63 23.88
C PRO A 795 -9.56 19.37 25.03
N ASN A 796 -9.37 18.09 25.37
CA ASN A 796 -8.30 17.68 26.28
C ASN A 796 -6.91 17.85 25.59
N LYS A 797 -5.87 18.15 26.39
CA LYS A 797 -4.47 18.28 25.93
C LYS A 797 -3.92 17.07 25.16
N GLY A 798 -4.48 15.88 25.35
CA GLY A 798 -4.09 14.65 24.65
C GLY A 798 -4.48 14.58 23.16
N ILE A 799 -5.25 15.55 22.65
CA ILE A 799 -5.77 15.53 21.28
C ILE A 799 -4.66 15.53 20.23
N GLN A 800 -4.76 14.62 19.26
CA GLN A 800 -3.78 14.48 18.18
C GLN A 800 -4.31 14.97 16.83
N GLN A 801 -5.62 14.88 16.59
CA GLN A 801 -6.25 15.27 15.35
C GLN A 801 -7.48 16.12 15.63
N LEU A 802 -7.51 17.33 15.07
CA LEU A 802 -8.60 18.28 15.25
C LEU A 802 -9.08 18.80 13.90
N HIS A 803 -10.37 18.62 13.61
CA HIS A 803 -10.99 19.13 12.40
C HIS A 803 -12.14 20.08 12.74
N VAL A 804 -12.17 21.25 12.11
CA VAL A 804 -13.24 22.24 12.23
C VAL A 804 -13.77 22.55 10.84
N TYR A 805 -15.07 22.33 10.62
CA TYR A 805 -15.75 22.51 9.35
C TYR A 805 -16.92 23.49 9.48
N GLY A 806 -16.99 24.50 8.62
CA GLY A 806 -18.15 25.38 8.49
C GLY A 806 -18.39 26.35 9.65
N TYR A 807 -17.42 26.50 10.56
CA TYR A 807 -17.54 27.42 11.69
C TYR A 807 -17.69 28.87 11.20
N ASN A 808 -18.82 29.50 11.54
CA ASN A 808 -19.20 30.81 11.01
C ASN A 808 -18.91 31.97 11.98
N GLY A 809 -18.39 31.69 13.18
CA GLY A 809 -18.04 32.74 14.13
C GLY A 809 -16.82 33.55 13.68
N VAL A 810 -16.89 34.87 13.89
CA VAL A 810 -15.81 35.80 13.51
C VAL A 810 -14.61 35.70 14.46
N GLN A 811 -14.85 35.37 15.72
CA GLN A 811 -13.82 35.22 16.75
C GLN A 811 -13.16 33.83 16.68
N LEU A 812 -11.85 33.80 16.87
CA LEU A 812 -11.05 32.57 16.99
C LEU A 812 -11.38 31.86 18.32
N PRO A 813 -11.46 30.52 18.35
CA PRO A 813 -11.68 29.78 19.59
C PRO A 813 -10.54 30.01 20.57
N VAL A 814 -10.81 30.40 21.81
CA VAL A 814 -9.78 30.79 22.79
C VAL A 814 -8.74 29.69 22.99
N TRP A 815 -9.19 28.43 23.00
CA TRP A 815 -8.31 27.29 23.25
C TRP A 815 -7.34 26.98 22.09
N ILE A 816 -7.57 27.47 20.86
CA ILE A 816 -6.65 27.26 19.73
C ILE A 816 -5.39 28.14 19.85
N GLU A 817 -5.52 29.28 20.54
CA GLU A 817 -4.45 30.24 20.80
C GLU A 817 -3.63 29.90 22.05
N THR A 818 -4.11 28.95 22.86
CA THR A 818 -3.44 28.57 24.11
C THR A 818 -2.43 27.43 23.93
N SER A 819 -1.27 27.55 24.57
CA SER A 819 -0.11 26.65 24.57
C SER A 819 -0.33 25.20 25.07
N PHE A 820 -1.58 24.73 25.20
CA PHE A 820 -1.91 23.42 25.81
C PHE A 820 -2.07 22.27 24.81
N LEU A 821 -2.23 22.55 23.51
CA LEU A 821 -2.43 21.54 22.46
C LEU A 821 -1.11 21.01 21.89
N ILE A 822 -0.09 20.84 22.75
CA ILE A 822 1.26 20.43 22.36
C ILE A 822 1.34 19.06 21.67
N HIS A 823 0.35 18.19 21.85
CA HIS A 823 0.27 16.87 21.25
C HIS A 823 -0.48 16.84 19.91
N LEU A 824 -0.99 17.98 19.43
CA LEU A 824 -1.72 18.07 18.18
C LEU A 824 -0.78 17.79 17.00
N VAL A 825 -1.10 16.77 16.21
CA VAL A 825 -0.32 16.32 15.04
C VAL A 825 -0.95 16.78 13.73
N SER A 826 -2.29 16.86 13.68
CA SER A 826 -3.06 17.22 12.49
C SER A 826 -4.14 18.24 12.82
N LEU A 827 -4.17 19.34 12.05
CA LEU A 827 -5.19 20.38 12.13
C LEU A 827 -5.80 20.63 10.76
N GLU A 828 -7.13 20.51 10.66
CA GLU A 828 -7.91 20.84 9.46
C GLU A 828 -8.93 21.93 9.77
N LEU A 829 -8.84 23.04 9.01
CA LEU A 829 -9.79 24.14 9.07
C LEU A 829 -10.42 24.30 7.69
N GLN A 830 -11.74 24.12 7.60
CA GLN A 830 -12.45 24.16 6.33
C GLN A 830 -13.74 24.96 6.41
N TYR A 831 -14.04 25.75 5.38
CA TYR A 831 -15.26 26.56 5.30
C TYR A 831 -15.45 27.53 6.49
N CYS A 832 -14.36 27.95 7.16
CA CYS A 832 -14.37 29.01 8.17
C CYS A 832 -14.38 30.38 7.49
N MET A 833 -15.51 30.74 6.87
CA MET A 833 -15.55 31.81 5.86
C MET A 833 -15.30 33.22 6.42
N GLU A 834 -15.70 33.47 7.67
CA GLU A 834 -15.61 34.79 8.32
C GLU A 834 -14.23 35.09 8.94
N TRP A 835 -13.32 34.12 8.96
CA TRP A 835 -12.00 34.29 9.56
C TRP A 835 -11.13 35.24 8.74
N ARG A 836 -10.70 36.34 9.36
CA ARG A 836 -9.86 37.38 8.74
C ARG A 836 -8.37 37.18 9.00
N THR A 837 -8.04 36.60 10.16
CA THR A 837 -6.68 36.32 10.65
C THR A 837 -6.61 34.86 11.14
N LEU A 838 -5.39 34.33 11.23
CA LEU A 838 -5.11 33.01 11.82
C LEU A 838 -4.32 33.19 13.12
N PRO A 839 -4.49 32.29 14.10
CA PRO A 839 -3.68 32.27 15.31
C PRO A 839 -2.26 31.80 14.98
N SER A 840 -1.27 32.24 15.77
CA SER A 840 0.11 31.74 15.62
C SER A 840 0.17 30.25 15.96
N PHE A 841 0.61 29.43 15.01
CA PHE A 841 0.76 27.99 15.20
C PHE A 841 2.15 27.58 15.70
N LYS A 842 3.03 28.55 16.01
CA LYS A 842 4.42 28.32 16.44
C LYS A 842 4.51 27.36 17.65
N GLU A 843 3.58 27.48 18.58
CA GLU A 843 3.58 26.73 19.84
C GLU A 843 3.09 25.28 19.69
N LEU A 844 2.48 24.94 18.55
CA LEU A 844 2.00 23.59 18.24
C LEU A 844 3.17 22.71 17.76
N SER A 845 4.13 22.46 18.65
CA SER A 845 5.42 21.84 18.31
C SER A 845 5.32 20.43 17.70
N SER A 846 4.24 19.68 17.97
CA SER A 846 4.01 18.36 17.37
C SER A 846 3.27 18.36 16.02
N LEU A 847 2.83 19.54 15.54
CA LEU A 847 1.96 19.63 14.36
C LEU A 847 2.75 19.31 13.08
N LYS A 848 2.35 18.22 12.41
CA LYS A 848 2.97 17.73 11.16
C LYS A 848 2.11 17.99 9.93
N TYR A 849 0.81 18.17 10.09
CA TYR A 849 -0.13 18.39 9.00
C TYR A 849 -1.06 19.57 9.31
N LEU A 850 -1.10 20.53 8.39
CA LEU A 850 -1.97 21.70 8.47
C LEU A 850 -2.71 21.88 7.14
N LYS A 851 -4.04 21.88 7.21
CA LYS A 851 -4.92 22.12 6.07
C LYS A 851 -5.82 23.32 6.32
N LEU A 852 -5.77 24.27 5.40
CA LEU A 852 -6.56 25.50 5.35
C LEU A 852 -7.35 25.51 4.04
N GLU A 853 -8.67 25.34 4.09
CA GLU A 853 -9.50 25.27 2.87
C GLU A 853 -10.78 26.11 2.98
N HIS A 854 -11.13 26.86 1.93
CA HIS A 854 -12.33 27.71 1.89
C HIS A 854 -12.41 28.80 3.00
N LEU A 855 -11.27 29.42 3.36
CA LEU A 855 -11.23 30.59 4.25
C LEU A 855 -11.23 31.89 3.41
N PHE A 856 -12.43 32.35 3.01
CA PHE A 856 -12.56 33.42 2.01
C PHE A 856 -12.17 34.81 2.51
N GLN A 857 -12.45 35.16 3.76
CA GLN A 857 -12.10 36.47 4.32
C GLN A 857 -10.65 36.58 4.81
N LEU A 858 -9.88 35.48 4.76
CA LEU A 858 -8.51 35.43 5.26
C LEU A 858 -7.60 36.34 4.42
N GLY A 859 -7.13 37.44 5.01
CA GLY A 859 -6.41 38.49 4.29
C GLY A 859 -4.88 38.40 4.40
N SER A 860 -4.36 38.61 5.61
CA SER A 860 -2.95 38.50 5.96
C SER A 860 -2.82 37.66 7.23
N VAL A 861 -1.85 36.75 7.25
CA VAL A 861 -1.53 35.91 8.41
C VAL A 861 -0.70 36.67 9.45
N ILE A 862 -0.10 37.80 9.05
CA ILE A 862 0.73 38.66 9.91
C ILE A 862 -0.09 39.92 10.23
N GLU A 863 -0.44 40.13 11.50
CA GLU A 863 -0.91 41.43 11.96
C GLU A 863 0.26 42.41 12.02
N GLU A 864 0.15 43.53 11.32
CA GLU A 864 1.04 44.69 11.43
C GLU A 864 0.81 45.45 12.76
N GLN A 865 0.68 44.73 13.89
CA GLN A 865 0.48 45.31 15.21
C GLN A 865 1.65 44.97 16.15
N SER A 866 2.79 45.61 15.93
CA SER A 866 3.66 46.20 16.96
C SER A 866 5.03 46.53 16.35
N GLY A 867 5.41 47.80 16.44
CA GLY A 867 6.67 48.33 15.91
C GLY A 867 7.88 47.91 16.73
N SER A 868 8.26 46.62 16.69
CA SER A 868 9.55 46.16 17.16
C SER A 868 10.31 45.45 16.05
N ILE A 869 11.47 46.03 15.77
CA ILE A 869 12.51 45.59 14.84
C ILE A 869 12.95 44.17 15.20
N GLU A 870 13.03 43.31 14.18
CA GLU A 870 13.83 42.07 14.11
C GLU A 870 13.84 41.17 15.36
N SER A 871 12.83 40.30 15.51
CA SER A 871 13.01 38.96 16.11
C SER A 871 11.81 38.05 15.81
N ASP A 872 12.11 36.82 15.38
CA ASP A 872 11.21 35.65 15.32
C ASP A 872 10.08 35.59 14.27
N ASN A 873 10.48 35.54 12.99
CA ASN A 873 9.65 35.23 11.80
C ASN A 873 9.02 33.82 11.73
N ALA A 874 8.74 33.14 12.85
CA ALA A 874 8.21 31.77 12.87
C ALA A 874 6.73 31.73 13.27
N PHE A 875 5.83 31.85 12.30
CA PHE A 875 4.37 31.69 12.50
C PHE A 875 3.93 30.22 12.36
N LEU A 876 4.58 29.46 11.48
CA LEU A 876 4.29 28.04 11.25
C LEU A 876 5.03 27.14 12.25
N PRO A 877 4.48 25.95 12.57
CA PRO A 877 5.14 25.01 13.47
C PRO A 877 6.47 24.47 12.89
N PRO A 878 7.48 24.21 13.73
CA PRO A 878 8.80 23.77 13.28
C PRO A 878 8.82 22.36 12.65
N LEU A 879 7.93 21.46 13.08
CA LEU A 879 7.89 20.05 12.63
C LEU A 879 6.84 19.82 11.53
N LEU A 880 6.40 20.86 10.83
CA LEU A 880 5.36 20.76 9.82
C LEU A 880 5.87 20.05 8.57
N ASN A 881 5.30 18.87 8.24
CA ASN A 881 5.66 18.10 7.05
C ASN A 881 4.75 18.42 5.85
N THR A 882 3.48 18.77 6.07
CA THR A 882 2.51 19.02 5.01
C THR A 882 1.69 20.27 5.27
N LEU A 883 1.67 21.17 4.29
CA LEU A 883 0.85 22.38 4.28
C LEU A 883 -0.04 22.39 3.04
N ILE A 884 -1.35 22.44 3.26
CA ILE A 884 -2.35 22.53 2.19
C ILE A 884 -3.14 23.83 2.39
N VAL A 885 -3.12 24.71 1.39
CA VAL A 885 -3.91 25.94 1.36
C VAL A 885 -4.76 25.95 0.09
N ARG A 886 -6.08 25.92 0.23
CA ARG A 886 -7.01 25.84 -0.91
C ARG A 886 -8.14 26.86 -0.78
N TRP A 887 -8.54 27.46 -1.89
CA TRP A 887 -9.70 28.34 -1.93
C TRP A 887 -9.66 29.46 -0.87
N CYS A 888 -8.50 30.12 -0.75
CA CYS A 888 -8.29 31.29 0.13
C CYS A 888 -7.96 32.52 -0.74
N PRO A 889 -8.93 33.07 -1.49
CA PRO A 889 -8.68 34.06 -2.55
C PRO A 889 -8.20 35.42 -2.03
N ASN A 890 -8.50 35.79 -0.78
CA ASN A 890 -8.05 37.05 -0.19
C ASN A 890 -6.68 36.96 0.49
N LEU A 891 -6.10 35.75 0.58
CA LEU A 891 -4.83 35.52 1.26
C LEU A 891 -3.68 36.02 0.39
N LYS A 892 -3.12 37.19 0.75
CA LYS A 892 -2.12 37.89 -0.07
C LYS A 892 -0.68 37.45 0.21
N LYS A 893 -0.39 37.02 1.44
CA LYS A 893 0.95 36.63 1.90
C LYS A 893 0.87 35.41 2.83
N LEU A 894 1.79 34.47 2.66
CA LEU A 894 2.04 33.37 3.60
C LEU A 894 3.33 33.64 4.40
N PRO A 895 3.42 33.19 5.66
CA PRO A 895 4.64 33.25 6.45
C PRO A 895 5.75 32.35 5.87
N ALA A 896 6.98 32.52 6.36
CA ALA A 896 8.11 31.70 5.94
C ALA A 896 7.88 30.21 6.28
N LEU A 897 8.28 29.33 5.36
CA LEU A 897 8.07 27.89 5.45
C LEU A 897 9.19 27.21 6.24
N PRO A 898 8.89 26.22 7.10
CA PRO A 898 9.91 25.45 7.82
C PRO A 898 10.65 24.50 6.86
N CYS A 899 11.94 24.27 7.09
CA CYS A 899 12.76 23.35 6.26
C CYS A 899 12.32 21.87 6.36
N THR A 900 11.54 21.51 7.38
CA THR A 900 10.96 20.17 7.58
C THR A 900 9.81 19.85 6.62
N LEU A 901 9.27 20.87 5.91
CA LEU A 901 8.13 20.71 5.01
C LEU A 901 8.47 19.80 3.82
N GLU A 902 7.73 18.71 3.68
CA GLU A 902 7.88 17.72 2.59
C GLU A 902 6.91 17.98 1.44
N LYS A 903 5.72 18.53 1.72
CA LYS A 903 4.65 18.76 0.74
C LYS A 903 4.01 20.12 0.92
N LEU A 904 3.94 20.89 -0.16
CA LEU A 904 3.24 22.18 -0.23
C LEU A 904 2.21 22.16 -1.37
N ILE A 905 0.94 22.37 -1.03
CA ILE A 905 -0.15 22.45 -2.01
C ILE A 905 -0.88 23.79 -1.82
N ILE A 906 -0.87 24.62 -2.86
CA ILE A 906 -1.51 25.94 -2.90
C ILE A 906 -2.48 25.95 -4.09
N ARG A 907 -3.79 26.01 -3.85
CA ARG A 907 -4.79 26.07 -4.93
C ARG A 907 -5.81 27.19 -4.73
N HIS A 908 -6.15 27.94 -5.78
CA HIS A 908 -7.15 29.01 -5.69
C HIS A 908 -6.86 30.02 -4.55
N VAL A 909 -5.59 30.43 -4.42
CA VAL A 909 -5.12 31.36 -3.38
C VAL A 909 -4.72 32.70 -4.00
N GLY A 910 -4.97 33.80 -3.29
CA GLY A 910 -4.67 35.16 -3.72
C GLY A 910 -3.21 35.61 -3.62
N LEU A 911 -2.25 34.68 -3.59
CA LEU A 911 -0.84 35.01 -3.43
C LEU A 911 -0.29 35.70 -4.68
N ALA A 912 0.49 36.75 -4.47
CA ALA A 912 1.23 37.42 -5.54
C ALA A 912 2.61 36.78 -5.80
N VAL A 913 3.26 36.29 -4.74
CA VAL A 913 4.60 35.69 -4.72
C VAL A 913 4.62 34.50 -3.74
N LEU A 914 5.48 33.51 -3.96
CA LEU A 914 5.62 32.36 -3.08
C LEU A 914 6.35 32.71 -1.76
N PRO A 915 6.04 32.02 -0.64
CA PRO A 915 6.74 32.23 0.63
C PRO A 915 8.19 31.72 0.60
N ARG A 916 9.09 32.36 1.35
CA ARG A 916 10.50 31.95 1.49
C ARG A 916 10.68 30.84 2.54
N LEU A 917 11.81 30.13 2.51
CA LEU A 917 12.22 29.21 3.58
C LEU A 917 12.71 29.98 4.82
N HIS A 918 12.39 29.47 6.01
CA HIS A 918 12.82 30.00 7.30
C HIS A 918 14.23 29.47 7.66
N GLN A 919 15.22 30.36 7.79
CA GLN A 919 16.63 29.99 7.99
C GLN A 919 17.10 29.90 9.46
N ALA A 920 16.23 30.07 10.47
CA ALA A 920 16.65 30.44 11.84
C ALA A 920 16.58 29.35 12.94
N TYR A 921 16.78 28.05 12.63
CA TYR A 921 16.92 27.00 13.67
C TYR A 921 18.37 26.60 13.97
N ALA A 922 19.33 27.52 13.79
CA ALA A 922 20.72 27.35 14.22
C ALA A 922 21.00 28.06 15.56
N SER A 923 20.15 27.86 16.57
CA SER A 923 20.54 28.17 17.95
C SER A 923 21.32 26.95 18.47
N THR A 924 22.65 27.06 18.46
CA THR A 924 23.68 26.06 18.86
C THR A 924 24.17 25.07 17.79
N CYS A 925 24.66 25.58 16.65
CA CYS A 925 25.90 25.11 16.00
C CYS A 925 26.11 25.93 14.72
N GLU A 926 27.36 26.26 14.46
CA GLU A 926 27.79 27.15 13.37
C GLU A 926 27.38 26.61 11.98
N SER A 927 26.67 27.46 11.21
CA SER A 927 26.72 27.54 9.74
C SER A 927 26.44 26.31 8.85
N LEU A 928 25.77 25.26 9.32
CA LEU A 928 25.26 24.21 8.42
C LEU A 928 23.94 24.67 7.79
N SER A 929 23.95 24.97 6.49
CA SER A 929 22.73 25.26 5.73
C SER A 929 21.79 24.06 5.76
N VAL A 930 20.69 24.15 6.51
CA VAL A 930 19.71 23.07 6.58
C VAL A 930 18.92 23.03 5.27
N ASP A 931 19.20 22.05 4.44
CA ASP A 931 18.46 21.81 3.20
C ASP A 931 16.99 21.48 3.51
N SER A 932 16.11 21.95 2.63
CA SER A 932 14.68 21.67 2.70
C SER A 932 14.39 20.21 2.35
N ARG A 933 13.42 19.61 3.05
CA ARG A 933 12.86 18.28 2.75
C ARG A 933 11.75 18.31 1.68
N LEU A 934 11.49 19.47 1.08
CA LEU A 934 10.36 19.65 0.17
C LEU A 934 10.50 18.76 -1.05
N SER A 935 9.58 17.82 -1.21
CA SER A 935 9.57 16.81 -2.27
C SER A 935 8.50 17.08 -3.34
N LEU A 936 7.40 17.73 -2.95
CA LEU A 936 6.27 18.08 -3.82
C LEU A 936 5.86 19.53 -3.61
N LEU A 937 5.83 20.28 -4.72
CA LEU A 937 5.27 21.62 -4.80
C LEU A 937 4.14 21.64 -5.85
N HIS A 938 2.91 21.94 -5.42
CA HIS A 938 1.75 22.03 -6.32
C HIS A 938 1.09 23.40 -6.17
N ILE A 939 1.09 24.18 -7.24
CA ILE A 939 0.44 25.48 -7.35
C ILE A 939 -0.65 25.41 -8.43
N GLU A 940 -1.89 25.77 -8.12
CA GLU A 940 -3.00 25.68 -9.07
C GLU A 940 -3.97 26.86 -8.95
N SER A 941 -4.38 27.46 -10.07
CA SER A 941 -5.44 28.47 -10.11
C SER A 941 -5.23 29.70 -9.19
N CYS A 942 -3.97 30.10 -8.96
CA CYS A 942 -3.63 31.26 -8.14
C CYS A 942 -3.77 32.56 -8.96
N ALA A 943 -4.92 33.22 -8.87
CA ALA A 943 -5.32 34.31 -9.77
C ALA A 943 -4.45 35.57 -9.71
N HIS A 944 -3.67 35.76 -8.65
CA HIS A 944 -2.80 36.92 -8.43
C HIS A 944 -1.31 36.62 -8.56
N LEU A 945 -0.93 35.36 -8.78
CA LEU A 945 0.47 34.95 -8.80
C LEU A 945 1.15 35.48 -10.07
N THR A 946 2.13 36.36 -9.90
CA THR A 946 2.85 36.98 -11.04
C THR A 946 4.21 36.35 -11.30
N SER A 947 4.83 35.77 -10.27
CA SER A 947 6.12 35.07 -10.34
C SER A 947 6.17 33.88 -9.39
N LEU A 948 7.02 32.89 -9.70
CA LEU A 948 7.36 31.76 -8.81
C LEU A 948 8.56 32.09 -7.88
N ASP A 949 9.09 33.31 -7.94
CA ASP A 949 10.15 33.80 -7.06
C ASP A 949 9.72 33.74 -5.58
N GLY A 950 10.68 33.92 -4.67
CA GLY A 950 10.52 33.69 -3.24
C GLY A 950 11.03 32.30 -2.85
N LEU A 951 10.19 31.27 -2.99
CA LEU A 951 10.59 29.89 -2.67
C LEU A 951 11.65 29.37 -3.66
N LEU A 952 11.43 29.63 -4.95
CA LEU A 952 12.30 29.14 -6.03
C LEU A 952 13.49 30.05 -6.32
N ASP A 953 13.70 31.14 -5.56
CA ASP A 953 14.98 31.85 -5.54
C ASP A 953 16.05 31.04 -4.77
N GLN A 954 15.60 30.14 -3.90
CA GLN A 954 16.41 29.38 -2.96
C GLN A 954 16.64 27.93 -3.43
N GLN A 955 16.74 27.69 -4.75
CA GLN A 955 16.80 26.34 -5.35
C GLN A 955 17.94 25.48 -4.80
N GLN A 956 19.07 26.11 -4.46
CA GLN A 956 20.21 25.44 -3.82
C GLN A 956 19.84 24.68 -2.54
N HIS A 957 18.78 25.10 -1.83
CA HIS A 957 18.28 24.44 -0.63
C HIS A 957 17.14 23.45 -0.91
N LEU A 958 16.65 23.34 -2.14
CA LEU A 958 15.52 22.48 -2.54
C LEU A 958 15.98 21.17 -3.19
N GLN A 959 17.04 20.56 -2.65
CA GLN A 959 17.68 19.38 -3.23
C GLN A 959 16.81 18.11 -3.18
N HIS A 960 15.72 18.09 -2.39
CA HIS A 960 14.81 16.96 -2.30
C HIS A 960 13.58 17.07 -3.22
N LEU A 961 13.43 18.17 -3.98
CA LEU A 961 12.24 18.43 -4.78
C LEU A 961 12.18 17.48 -5.99
N LYS A 962 11.24 16.52 -5.96
CA LYS A 962 11.04 15.52 -7.02
C LYS A 962 9.94 15.90 -8.00
N THR A 963 8.92 16.64 -7.54
CA THR A 963 7.72 16.98 -8.32
C THR A 963 7.35 18.46 -8.18
N LEU A 964 7.22 19.15 -9.31
CA LEU A 964 6.76 20.53 -9.40
C LEU A 964 5.57 20.63 -10.36
N LEU A 965 4.41 21.06 -9.86
CA LEU A 965 3.18 21.24 -10.62
C LEU A 965 2.73 22.69 -10.53
N VAL A 966 2.54 23.34 -11.68
CA VAL A 966 2.01 24.71 -11.79
C VAL A 966 0.89 24.70 -12.81
N ARG A 967 -0.35 24.95 -12.37
CA ARG A 967 -1.55 24.82 -13.21
C ARG A 967 -2.42 26.08 -13.16
N HIS A 968 -3.05 26.44 -14.27
CA HIS A 968 -4.12 27.45 -14.34
C HIS A 968 -3.79 28.83 -13.72
N CYS A 969 -2.51 29.23 -13.68
CA CYS A 969 -2.08 30.50 -13.09
C CYS A 969 -2.10 31.62 -14.14
N ALA A 970 -3.26 32.25 -14.33
CA ALA A 970 -3.52 33.17 -15.45
C ALA A 970 -2.61 34.41 -15.51
N LYS A 971 -2.12 34.92 -14.37
CA LYS A 971 -1.27 36.12 -14.29
C LYS A 971 0.22 35.80 -14.15
N LEU A 972 0.60 34.53 -14.19
CA LEU A 972 2.00 34.14 -14.05
C LEU A 972 2.77 34.59 -15.29
N CYS A 973 3.68 35.54 -15.11
CA CYS A 973 4.40 36.19 -16.22
C CYS A 973 5.83 35.69 -16.39
N HIS A 974 6.47 35.24 -15.30
CA HIS A 974 7.89 34.92 -15.28
C HIS A 974 8.17 33.63 -14.50
N LEU A 975 9.15 32.86 -14.99
CA LEU A 975 9.83 31.82 -14.23
C LEU A 975 11.02 32.42 -13.45
N PRO A 976 11.60 31.68 -12.49
CA PRO A 976 12.80 32.14 -11.79
C PRO A 976 13.93 32.48 -12.78
N ALA A 977 14.76 33.47 -12.43
CA ALA A 977 15.78 34.03 -13.33
C ALA A 977 16.77 32.99 -13.90
N ASN A 978 17.10 31.95 -13.12
CA ASN A 978 17.99 30.85 -13.52
C ASN A 978 17.24 29.61 -14.03
N GLY A 979 15.94 29.73 -14.37
CA GLY A 979 15.11 28.58 -14.69
C GLY A 979 14.99 27.62 -13.50
N PHE A 980 15.08 26.32 -13.77
CA PHE A 980 15.01 25.24 -12.76
C PHE A 980 16.31 24.43 -12.67
N THR A 981 17.44 24.97 -13.13
CA THR A 981 18.68 24.21 -13.36
C THR A 981 19.33 23.65 -12.10
N GLU A 982 19.14 24.32 -10.96
CA GLU A 982 19.72 23.93 -9.65
C GLU A 982 18.89 22.83 -8.94
N LEU A 983 17.73 22.46 -9.49
CA LEU A 983 16.87 21.42 -8.94
C LEU A 983 17.30 20.02 -9.43
N HIS A 984 18.48 19.57 -8.98
CA HIS A 984 19.14 18.37 -9.48
C HIS A 984 18.37 17.05 -9.29
N HIS A 985 17.35 17.01 -8.44
CA HIS A 985 16.52 15.81 -8.20
C HIS A 985 15.10 15.89 -8.76
N LEU A 986 14.78 16.95 -9.53
CA LEU A 986 13.45 17.14 -10.10
C LEU A 986 13.18 16.12 -11.23
N ASN A 987 12.25 15.20 -10.98
CA ASN A 987 11.90 14.13 -11.92
C ASN A 987 10.66 14.47 -12.76
N PHE A 988 9.70 15.18 -12.18
CA PHE A 988 8.42 15.51 -12.81
C PHE A 988 8.17 17.02 -12.74
N LEU A 989 8.02 17.64 -13.92
CA LEU A 989 7.65 19.04 -14.06
C LEU A 989 6.42 19.17 -14.95
N GLU A 990 5.40 19.86 -14.43
CA GLU A 990 4.20 20.20 -15.17
C GLU A 990 3.89 21.69 -15.05
N ILE A 991 3.77 22.37 -16.19
CA ILE A 991 3.37 23.77 -16.29
C ILE A 991 2.21 23.87 -17.28
N VAL A 992 1.00 24.03 -16.75
CA VAL A 992 -0.25 23.92 -17.51
C VAL A 992 -1.10 25.18 -17.38
N ALA A 993 -1.70 25.63 -18.48
CA ALA A 993 -2.64 26.74 -18.54
C ALA A 993 -2.13 28.03 -17.88
N CYS A 994 -0.92 28.46 -18.22
CA CYS A 994 -0.28 29.69 -17.75
C CYS A 994 -0.05 30.66 -18.93
N PRO A 995 -1.12 31.31 -19.45
CA PRO A 995 -1.11 32.00 -20.74
C PRO A 995 -0.27 33.28 -20.80
N MET A 996 0.02 33.91 -19.65
CA MET A 996 0.82 35.13 -19.58
C MET A 996 2.33 34.86 -19.45
N LEU A 997 2.74 33.60 -19.35
CA LEU A 997 4.13 33.23 -19.10
C LEU A 997 5.00 33.66 -20.29
N ARG A 998 5.92 34.59 -20.07
CA ARG A 998 6.81 35.14 -21.09
C ARG A 998 8.19 34.52 -21.02
N ASN A 999 8.87 34.59 -22.16
CA ASN A 999 10.16 33.99 -22.36
C ASN A 999 11.20 34.55 -21.36
N VAL A 1000 11.97 33.67 -20.73
CA VAL A 1000 13.13 34.06 -19.91
C VAL A 1000 14.25 34.43 -20.88
N LYS A 1001 14.84 35.62 -20.73
CA LYS A 1001 15.97 36.10 -21.56
C LYS A 1001 17.26 35.37 -21.19
N THR A 1002 17.31 34.06 -21.38
CA THR A 1002 18.50 33.26 -21.10
C THR A 1002 18.92 32.54 -22.36
N ASP A 1003 20.13 32.83 -22.83
CA ASP A 1003 20.89 31.99 -23.78
C ASP A 1003 21.32 30.64 -23.14
N SER A 1004 20.70 30.26 -22.01
CA SER A 1004 21.03 29.13 -21.15
C SER A 1004 19.83 28.23 -20.86
N ASN A 1005 20.11 26.98 -20.46
CA ASN A 1005 19.14 25.91 -20.19
C ASN A 1005 18.07 26.30 -19.16
N LEU A 1006 16.80 25.96 -19.43
CA LEU A 1006 15.69 26.19 -18.50
C LEU A 1006 15.47 25.08 -17.48
N PHE A 1007 15.90 23.85 -17.77
CA PHE A 1007 15.51 22.64 -17.04
C PHE A 1007 16.72 21.85 -16.52
N PRO A 1008 16.58 21.12 -15.39
CA PRO A 1008 17.62 20.25 -14.88
C PRO A 1008 17.72 18.96 -15.71
N THR A 1009 18.91 18.36 -15.77
CA THR A 1009 19.17 17.15 -16.57
C THR A 1009 18.52 15.88 -16.01
N SER A 1010 18.07 15.90 -14.75
CA SER A 1010 17.46 14.78 -14.03
C SER A 1010 16.00 14.52 -14.38
N LEU A 1011 15.41 15.34 -15.24
CA LEU A 1011 13.98 15.32 -15.55
C LEU A 1011 13.57 14.08 -16.35
N ASN A 1012 12.60 13.32 -15.83
CA ASN A 1012 12.04 12.14 -16.48
C ASN A 1012 10.75 12.45 -17.25
N ASN A 1013 9.95 13.38 -16.74
CA ASN A 1013 8.63 13.70 -17.24
C ASN A 1013 8.45 15.21 -17.36
N LEU A 1014 8.14 15.66 -18.57
CA LEU A 1014 7.85 17.06 -18.86
C LEU A 1014 6.47 17.19 -19.49
N ASP A 1015 5.59 17.99 -18.88
CA ASP A 1015 4.26 18.29 -19.40
C ASP A 1015 4.01 19.80 -19.45
N ILE A 1016 3.72 20.31 -20.65
CA ILE A 1016 3.55 21.75 -20.88
C ILE A 1016 2.35 21.99 -21.81
N ASN A 1017 1.32 22.72 -21.31
CA ASN A 1017 0.07 22.94 -22.04
C ASN A 1017 -0.92 23.87 -21.34
N PRO A 1018 -1.57 24.86 -21.98
CA PRO A 1018 -1.05 25.85 -22.90
C PRO A 1018 -0.25 26.93 -22.14
N CYS A 1019 0.92 27.33 -22.66
CA CYS A 1019 1.80 28.31 -22.02
C CYS A 1019 2.40 29.34 -23.01
N CYS A 1020 1.63 29.68 -24.06
CA CYS A 1020 1.70 30.75 -25.09
C CYS A 1020 3.07 31.29 -25.61
N HIS A 1021 4.12 31.40 -24.80
CA HIS A 1021 5.44 31.92 -25.19
C HIS A 1021 6.66 31.17 -24.65
N ILE A 1022 6.50 30.22 -23.71
CA ILE A 1022 7.65 29.43 -23.22
C ILE A 1022 7.96 28.21 -24.10
N GLU A 1023 7.00 27.78 -24.91
CA GLU A 1023 7.04 26.50 -25.63
C GLU A 1023 8.26 26.41 -26.56
N ALA A 1024 8.63 27.51 -27.24
CA ALA A 1024 9.84 27.54 -28.06
C ALA A 1024 11.13 27.33 -27.24
N SER A 1025 11.23 27.96 -26.07
CA SER A 1025 12.41 27.85 -25.19
C SER A 1025 12.51 26.48 -24.51
N VAL A 1026 11.35 25.83 -24.29
CA VAL A 1026 11.29 24.43 -23.88
C VAL A 1026 11.96 23.56 -24.92
N LEU A 1027 11.57 23.73 -26.18
CA LEU A 1027 12.13 22.95 -27.30
C LEU A 1027 13.63 23.17 -27.46
N MET A 1028 14.12 24.39 -27.19
CA MET A 1028 15.56 24.71 -27.19
C MET A 1028 16.34 24.06 -26.03
N SER A 1029 15.67 23.74 -24.91
CA SER A 1029 16.31 23.12 -23.73
C SER A 1029 16.32 21.58 -23.79
N LEU A 1030 15.57 20.96 -24.73
CA LEU A 1030 15.49 19.51 -24.89
C LEU A 1030 16.83 18.78 -25.07
N PRO A 1031 17.85 19.29 -25.81
CA PRO A 1031 19.08 18.55 -26.07
C PRO A 1031 19.78 18.01 -24.83
N ASN A 1032 19.64 18.71 -23.69
CA ASN A 1032 20.29 18.38 -22.42
C ASN A 1032 19.49 17.40 -21.54
N LEU A 1033 18.26 17.06 -21.92
CA LEU A 1033 17.36 16.18 -21.16
C LEU A 1033 17.51 14.70 -21.56
N THR A 1034 18.73 14.17 -21.44
CA THR A 1034 19.04 12.80 -21.88
C THR A 1034 18.31 11.69 -21.10
N TYR A 1035 17.82 11.98 -19.89
CA TYR A 1035 17.02 11.08 -19.05
C TYR A 1035 15.50 11.17 -19.29
N LEU A 1036 15.04 12.09 -20.14
CA LEU A 1036 13.61 12.31 -20.38
C LEU A 1036 12.94 11.04 -20.94
N ARG A 1037 11.91 10.55 -20.25
CA ARG A 1037 11.12 9.36 -20.61
C ARG A 1037 9.79 9.71 -21.24
N ARG A 1038 9.15 10.79 -20.77
CA ARG A 1038 7.86 11.26 -21.27
C ARG A 1038 7.91 12.76 -21.58
N LEU A 1039 7.45 13.12 -22.78
CA LEU A 1039 7.23 14.49 -23.20
C LEU A 1039 5.77 14.68 -23.62
N SER A 1040 5.08 15.62 -22.98
CA SER A 1040 3.70 16.00 -23.30
C SER A 1040 3.64 17.46 -23.73
N LEU A 1041 3.16 17.69 -24.95
CA LEU A 1041 2.92 18.99 -25.56
C LEU A 1041 1.45 19.05 -25.94
N VAL A 1042 0.66 19.81 -25.19
CA VAL A 1042 -0.77 19.91 -25.45
C VAL A 1042 -1.17 21.38 -25.60
N SER A 1043 -2.12 21.68 -26.50
CA SER A 1043 -2.60 23.03 -26.82
C SER A 1043 -1.49 24.08 -27.04
N CYS A 1044 -0.33 23.66 -27.56
CA CYS A 1044 0.81 24.56 -27.79
C CYS A 1044 0.55 25.43 -29.02
N SER A 1045 0.25 26.71 -28.81
CA SER A 1045 -0.14 27.63 -29.88
C SER A 1045 1.03 28.30 -30.59
N SER A 1046 2.23 28.28 -30.00
CA SER A 1046 3.43 28.95 -30.55
C SER A 1046 4.38 28.00 -31.27
N VAL A 1047 4.17 26.68 -31.16
CA VAL A 1047 5.04 25.68 -31.78
C VAL A 1047 4.60 25.40 -33.21
N GLU A 1048 5.35 25.91 -34.19
CA GLU A 1048 5.10 25.63 -35.61
C GLU A 1048 5.74 24.31 -36.08
N LYS A 1049 6.90 23.95 -35.51
CA LYS A 1049 7.66 22.74 -35.87
C LYS A 1049 8.34 22.15 -34.63
N LEU A 1050 8.44 20.83 -34.59
CA LEU A 1050 9.26 20.14 -33.59
C LEU A 1050 10.77 20.28 -33.90
N PRO A 1051 11.66 20.04 -32.92
CA PRO A 1051 13.12 20.12 -33.08
C PRO A 1051 13.70 19.24 -34.20
N SER A 1052 14.96 19.49 -34.57
CA SER A 1052 15.68 18.73 -35.60
C SER A 1052 16.07 17.31 -35.14
N ASP A 1053 16.45 16.45 -36.09
CA ASP A 1053 16.91 15.07 -35.86
C ASP A 1053 18.05 15.01 -34.84
N GLU A 1054 18.95 15.99 -34.85
CA GLU A 1054 20.09 16.08 -33.94
C GLU A 1054 19.65 16.16 -32.48
N VAL A 1055 18.58 16.91 -32.19
CA VAL A 1055 18.01 17.04 -30.85
C VAL A 1055 17.36 15.73 -30.41
N PHE A 1056 16.53 15.11 -31.26
CA PHE A 1056 15.87 13.85 -30.91
C PHE A 1056 16.85 12.68 -30.75
N ARG A 1057 18.03 12.72 -31.38
CA ARG A 1057 19.12 11.73 -31.15
C ARG A 1057 19.74 11.84 -29.76
N THR A 1058 19.70 13.00 -29.10
CA THR A 1058 20.22 13.11 -27.72
C THR A 1058 19.27 12.52 -26.69
N LEU A 1059 17.96 12.45 -27.00
CA LEU A 1059 16.89 11.94 -26.14
C LEU A 1059 16.84 10.40 -26.12
N LYS A 1060 17.93 9.78 -25.65
CA LYS A 1060 18.12 8.32 -25.67
C LYS A 1060 17.12 7.51 -24.84
N ASN A 1061 16.37 8.15 -23.95
CA ASN A 1061 15.43 7.47 -23.04
C ASN A 1061 13.95 7.82 -23.28
N LEU A 1062 13.64 8.63 -24.31
CA LEU A 1062 12.27 9.07 -24.57
C LEU A 1062 11.43 7.90 -25.07
N ASN A 1063 10.50 7.42 -24.24
CA ASN A 1063 9.65 6.26 -24.51
C ASN A 1063 8.23 6.67 -24.90
N ASP A 1064 7.74 7.80 -24.40
CA ASP A 1064 6.36 8.23 -24.53
C ASP A 1064 6.27 9.69 -24.95
N MET A 1065 5.55 9.96 -26.04
CA MET A 1065 5.32 11.31 -26.53
C MET A 1065 3.84 11.54 -26.82
N LEU A 1066 3.29 12.59 -26.20
CA LEU A 1066 1.94 13.07 -26.44
C LEU A 1066 2.00 14.46 -27.08
N ILE A 1067 1.37 14.60 -28.24
CA ILE A 1067 1.13 15.87 -28.91
C ILE A 1067 -0.38 15.99 -29.07
N ALA A 1068 -1.02 16.98 -28.46
CA ALA A 1068 -2.46 17.15 -28.65
C ALA A 1068 -2.91 18.60 -28.80
N ARG A 1069 -3.90 18.89 -29.64
CA ARG A 1069 -4.51 20.23 -29.80
C ARG A 1069 -3.51 21.34 -30.18
N CYS A 1070 -2.37 21.01 -30.79
CA CYS A 1070 -1.37 21.99 -31.21
C CYS A 1070 -1.75 22.58 -32.57
N GLU A 1071 -2.64 23.58 -32.58
CA GLU A 1071 -3.25 24.14 -33.79
C GLU A 1071 -2.28 24.84 -34.75
N SER A 1072 -1.09 25.23 -34.28
CA SER A 1072 -0.06 25.89 -35.10
C SER A 1072 0.97 24.92 -35.67
N LEU A 1073 0.95 23.65 -35.25
CA LEU A 1073 1.96 22.68 -35.63
C LEU A 1073 1.80 22.27 -37.11
N LEU A 1074 2.81 22.55 -37.92
CA LEU A 1074 2.84 22.30 -39.36
C LEU A 1074 3.65 21.05 -39.73
N SER A 1075 4.59 20.63 -38.88
CA SER A 1075 5.49 19.50 -39.15
C SER A 1075 5.96 18.83 -37.86
N LEU A 1076 6.13 17.50 -37.91
CA LEU A 1076 6.67 16.68 -36.81
C LEU A 1076 8.22 16.73 -36.73
N GLY A 1077 8.87 17.58 -37.53
CA GLY A 1077 10.30 17.85 -37.42
C GLY A 1077 11.16 16.58 -37.48
N GLY A 1078 12.17 16.50 -36.62
CA GLY A 1078 13.10 15.37 -36.55
C GLY A 1078 12.68 14.23 -35.63
N LEU A 1079 11.39 14.12 -35.32
CA LEU A 1079 10.86 13.07 -34.45
C LEU A 1079 11.28 11.66 -34.90
N GLY A 1080 11.44 11.45 -36.21
CA GLY A 1080 11.92 10.23 -36.85
C GLY A 1080 13.21 9.65 -36.26
N ALA A 1081 14.06 10.48 -35.65
CA ALA A 1081 15.34 10.08 -35.10
C ALA A 1081 15.29 9.57 -33.64
N ALA A 1082 14.13 9.63 -32.97
CA ALA A 1082 13.96 9.24 -31.57
C ALA A 1082 13.89 7.70 -31.37
N ALA A 1083 15.02 7.00 -31.49
CA ALA A 1083 15.11 5.53 -31.54
C ALA A 1083 14.45 4.77 -30.36
N SER A 1084 14.35 5.40 -29.19
CA SER A 1084 13.78 4.79 -27.98
C SER A 1084 12.27 4.95 -27.85
N LEU A 1085 11.62 5.71 -28.74
CA LEU A 1085 10.18 5.95 -28.66
C LEU A 1085 9.39 4.64 -28.80
N ARG A 1086 8.39 4.45 -27.93
CA ARG A 1086 7.52 3.26 -27.89
C ARG A 1086 6.05 3.61 -27.99
N THR A 1087 5.64 4.74 -27.41
CA THR A 1087 4.28 5.24 -27.46
C THR A 1087 4.27 6.62 -28.07
N LEU A 1088 3.46 6.80 -29.11
CA LEU A 1088 3.24 8.08 -29.76
C LEU A 1088 1.74 8.35 -29.86
N SER A 1089 1.30 9.49 -29.32
CA SER A 1089 -0.08 9.95 -29.41
C SER A 1089 -0.12 11.33 -30.06
N ILE A 1090 -0.82 11.47 -31.19
CA ILE A 1090 -1.00 12.74 -31.89
C ILE A 1090 -2.49 13.00 -32.11
N LEU A 1091 -3.05 13.93 -31.34
CA LEU A 1091 -4.50 14.13 -31.25
C LEU A 1091 -4.85 15.60 -31.59
N TYR A 1092 -5.87 15.86 -32.41
CA TYR A 1092 -6.45 17.17 -32.65
C TYR A 1092 -5.43 18.20 -33.20
N CYS A 1093 -4.52 17.76 -34.07
CA CYS A 1093 -3.51 18.60 -34.71
C CYS A 1093 -3.80 18.76 -36.21
N ASP A 1094 -4.79 19.60 -36.55
CA ASP A 1094 -5.41 19.63 -37.88
C ASP A 1094 -4.56 20.26 -38.99
N LYS A 1095 -3.52 21.05 -38.67
CA LYS A 1095 -2.69 21.76 -39.65
C LYS A 1095 -1.41 21.03 -40.04
N ILE A 1096 -1.20 19.81 -39.58
CA ILE A 1096 -0.03 19.03 -39.98
C ILE A 1096 -0.27 18.53 -41.41
N TYR A 1097 0.41 19.14 -42.39
CA TYR A 1097 0.31 18.74 -43.80
C TYR A 1097 1.43 17.76 -44.18
N SER A 1098 1.22 17.02 -45.26
CA SER A 1098 2.25 16.18 -45.90
C SER A 1098 3.36 17.06 -46.52
N SER A 1099 4.28 17.57 -45.72
CA SER A 1099 5.46 18.25 -46.23
C SER A 1099 6.42 17.22 -46.82
N SER A 1100 6.63 17.29 -48.13
CA SER A 1100 7.56 16.47 -48.90
C SER A 1100 9.03 16.84 -48.64
N SER A 1101 9.47 16.88 -47.38
CA SER A 1101 10.89 16.92 -47.07
C SER A 1101 11.44 15.49 -47.08
N PRO A 1102 12.51 15.19 -47.82
CA PRO A 1102 13.18 13.89 -47.76
C PRO A 1102 13.88 13.77 -46.39
N GLN A 1103 13.14 13.33 -45.39
CA GLN A 1103 13.69 12.98 -44.09
C GLN A 1103 14.13 11.52 -44.12
N ALA A 1104 15.28 11.25 -43.49
CA ALA A 1104 15.78 9.91 -43.28
C ALA A 1104 14.73 9.09 -42.52
N GLY A 1105 14.55 7.82 -42.90
CA GLY A 1105 13.49 6.96 -42.37
C GLY A 1105 13.43 6.84 -40.85
N CYS A 1106 12.32 6.32 -40.34
CA CYS A 1106 12.08 6.14 -38.91
C CYS A 1106 13.07 5.17 -38.27
N SER A 1107 13.69 5.57 -37.16
CA SER A 1107 14.62 4.73 -36.40
C SER A 1107 13.98 3.96 -35.25
N PHE A 1108 12.70 4.22 -34.92
CA PHE A 1108 12.01 3.63 -33.77
C PHE A 1108 10.91 2.63 -34.14
N MET A 1109 10.61 1.76 -33.18
CA MET A 1109 9.55 0.75 -33.25
C MET A 1109 8.48 1.10 -32.20
N LEU A 1110 7.23 1.24 -32.64
CA LEU A 1110 6.14 1.63 -31.76
C LEU A 1110 5.41 0.41 -31.19
N TRP A 1111 5.22 0.40 -29.88
CA TRP A 1111 4.21 -0.43 -29.25
C TRP A 1111 2.83 0.15 -29.57
N LYS A 1112 2.64 1.44 -29.34
CA LYS A 1112 1.33 2.07 -29.51
C LYS A 1112 1.42 3.36 -30.29
N LEU A 1113 0.65 3.42 -31.38
CA LEU A 1113 0.37 4.64 -32.13
C LEU A 1113 -1.09 5.01 -31.91
N LYS A 1114 -1.33 6.21 -31.39
CA LYS A 1114 -2.67 6.79 -31.30
C LYS A 1114 -2.75 8.06 -32.15
N VAL A 1115 -3.70 8.10 -33.07
CA VAL A 1115 -3.99 9.26 -33.93
C VAL A 1115 -5.47 9.54 -33.94
N ASP A 1116 -5.88 10.77 -34.19
CA ASP A 1116 -7.32 11.09 -34.26
C ASP A 1116 -7.95 10.80 -35.60
N ARG A 1117 -7.16 10.85 -36.69
CA ARG A 1117 -7.63 10.64 -38.06
C ARG A 1117 -6.71 9.71 -38.82
N GLU A 1118 -7.27 8.97 -39.77
CA GLU A 1118 -6.53 8.07 -40.66
C GLU A 1118 -5.47 8.81 -41.50
N ALA A 1119 -5.74 10.05 -41.89
CA ALA A 1119 -4.87 10.90 -42.69
C ALA A 1119 -3.51 11.15 -42.03
N MET A 1120 -3.43 11.08 -40.70
CA MET A 1120 -2.16 11.20 -39.96
C MET A 1120 -1.19 10.07 -40.30
N LEU A 1121 -1.67 8.90 -40.73
CA LEU A 1121 -0.82 7.79 -41.16
C LEU A 1121 -0.08 8.09 -42.48
N LEU A 1122 -0.48 9.14 -43.20
CA LEU A 1122 0.16 9.59 -44.44
C LEU A 1122 1.19 10.69 -44.23
N VAL A 1123 1.41 11.12 -42.98
CA VAL A 1123 2.31 12.22 -42.61
C VAL A 1123 3.67 11.67 -42.17
N GLU A 1124 4.78 12.25 -42.62
CA GLU A 1124 6.11 11.89 -42.09
C GLU A 1124 6.33 12.44 -40.67
N PRO A 1125 6.98 11.69 -39.75
CA PRO A 1125 7.61 10.38 -39.95
C PRO A 1125 6.65 9.17 -39.86
N ILE A 1126 5.37 9.36 -39.50
CA ILE A 1126 4.41 8.27 -39.27
C ILE A 1126 4.23 7.36 -40.50
N LYS A 1127 4.22 7.95 -41.69
CA LYS A 1127 4.12 7.24 -42.98
C LYS A 1127 5.24 6.20 -43.16
N SER A 1128 6.45 6.50 -42.69
CA SER A 1128 7.62 5.64 -42.82
C SER A 1128 7.74 4.54 -41.77
N LEU A 1129 6.77 4.39 -40.85
CA LEU A 1129 6.79 3.36 -39.80
C LEU A 1129 6.61 1.95 -40.38
N ARG A 1130 7.49 1.03 -39.97
CA ARG A 1130 7.46 -0.39 -40.40
C ARG A 1130 7.11 -1.37 -39.28
N TYR A 1131 7.17 -0.89 -38.03
CA TYR A 1131 6.97 -1.70 -36.84
C TYR A 1131 6.05 -0.94 -35.88
N THR A 1132 4.77 -1.32 -35.90
CA THR A 1132 3.72 -0.78 -35.01
C THR A 1132 2.88 -1.93 -34.51
N LEU A 1133 2.78 -2.12 -33.20
CA LEU A 1133 2.04 -3.24 -32.60
C LEU A 1133 0.54 -2.94 -32.45
N GLU A 1134 0.21 -1.76 -31.94
CA GLU A 1134 -1.15 -1.30 -31.72
C GLU A 1134 -1.39 0.01 -32.46
N LEU A 1135 -2.43 0.02 -33.30
CA LEU A 1135 -2.93 1.22 -33.96
C LEU A 1135 -4.29 1.58 -33.35
N HIS A 1136 -4.37 2.80 -32.83
CA HIS A 1136 -5.58 3.40 -32.28
C HIS A 1136 -5.93 4.63 -33.10
N ILE A 1137 -7.03 4.58 -33.83
CA ILE A 1137 -7.60 5.74 -34.54
C ILE A 1137 -8.79 6.23 -33.72
N GLY A 1138 -8.82 7.52 -33.42
CA GLY A 1138 -9.93 8.18 -32.70
C GLY A 1138 -11.23 8.22 -33.52
N ASP A 1139 -12.11 9.15 -33.15
CA ASP A 1139 -13.38 9.34 -33.84
C ASP A 1139 -13.16 10.04 -35.19
N ASP A 1140 -13.13 9.24 -36.26
CA ASP A 1140 -12.95 9.71 -37.62
C ASP A 1140 -14.24 9.60 -38.45
N TYR A 1141 -15.02 10.67 -38.39
CA TYR A 1141 -16.27 10.77 -39.13
C TYR A 1141 -16.08 10.88 -40.65
N ALA A 1142 -14.89 11.28 -41.13
CA ALA A 1142 -14.62 11.50 -42.55
C ALA A 1142 -14.05 10.25 -43.23
N MET A 1143 -13.37 9.38 -42.48
CA MET A 1143 -12.76 8.15 -42.98
C MET A 1143 -13.74 7.29 -43.78
N ASP A 1144 -13.41 7.05 -45.05
CA ASP A 1144 -14.14 6.13 -45.93
C ASP A 1144 -13.44 4.77 -46.07
N SER A 1145 -12.12 4.74 -45.84
CA SER A 1145 -11.22 3.60 -46.00
C SER A 1145 -9.94 3.79 -45.18
N LEU A 1146 -9.25 2.69 -44.87
CA LEU A 1146 -7.94 2.73 -44.22
C LEU A 1146 -6.81 2.72 -45.26
N PRO A 1147 -5.66 3.39 -45.00
CA PRO A 1147 -4.51 3.34 -45.89
C PRO A 1147 -3.91 1.92 -46.01
N GLU A 1148 -4.25 1.21 -47.09
CA GLU A 1148 -3.84 -0.18 -47.32
C GLU A 1148 -2.30 -0.33 -47.33
N GLU A 1149 -1.59 0.59 -48.00
CA GLU A 1149 -0.12 0.56 -48.07
C GLU A 1149 0.54 0.65 -46.67
N TRP A 1150 0.02 1.50 -45.79
CA TRP A 1150 0.57 1.68 -44.45
C TRP A 1150 0.37 0.43 -43.58
N LEU A 1151 -0.81 -0.18 -43.66
CA LEU A 1151 -1.13 -1.42 -42.94
C LEU A 1151 -0.25 -2.57 -43.42
N LEU A 1152 -0.08 -2.71 -44.74
CA LEU A 1152 0.77 -3.75 -45.34
C LEU A 1152 2.24 -3.57 -44.96
N GLN A 1153 2.71 -2.33 -44.85
CA GLN A 1153 4.06 -2.03 -44.39
C GLN A 1153 4.31 -2.47 -42.93
N ASN A 1154 3.26 -2.51 -42.09
CA ASN A 1154 3.32 -2.95 -40.69
C ASN A 1154 2.82 -4.39 -40.47
N ALA A 1155 2.52 -5.14 -41.55
CA ALA A 1155 1.78 -6.40 -41.52
C ALA A 1155 2.39 -7.51 -40.64
N SER A 1156 3.71 -7.54 -40.51
CA SER A 1156 4.43 -8.53 -39.69
C SER A 1156 4.36 -8.24 -38.19
N SER A 1157 3.99 -7.02 -37.79
CA SER A 1157 4.02 -6.58 -36.38
C SER A 1157 2.64 -6.25 -35.82
N LEU A 1158 1.75 -5.67 -36.62
CA LEU A 1158 0.47 -5.12 -36.16
C LEU A 1158 -0.45 -6.21 -35.57
N ARG A 1159 -0.79 -6.08 -34.28
CA ARG A 1159 -1.62 -7.02 -33.51
C ARG A 1159 -3.02 -6.52 -33.20
N LEU A 1160 -3.14 -5.23 -32.97
CA LEU A 1160 -4.40 -4.62 -32.58
C LEU A 1160 -4.66 -3.39 -33.45
N ILE A 1161 -5.85 -3.34 -34.01
CA ILE A 1161 -6.40 -2.16 -34.64
C ILE A 1161 -7.68 -1.81 -33.90
N GLU A 1162 -7.72 -0.60 -33.35
CA GLU A 1162 -8.89 -0.02 -32.71
C GLU A 1162 -9.24 1.26 -33.44
N ILE A 1163 -10.50 1.36 -33.87
CA ILE A 1163 -11.05 2.53 -34.55
C ILE A 1163 -12.24 2.99 -33.74
N GLY A 1164 -12.24 4.27 -33.36
CA GLY A 1164 -13.39 4.95 -32.77
C GLY A 1164 -14.53 5.11 -33.77
N VAL A 1165 -15.34 6.15 -33.60
CA VAL A 1165 -16.56 6.35 -34.40
C VAL A 1165 -16.25 6.59 -35.88
N ALA A 1166 -16.53 5.58 -36.72
CA ALA A 1166 -16.22 5.58 -38.16
C ALA A 1166 -17.48 5.64 -39.04
N LYS A 1167 -18.23 6.75 -38.99
CA LYS A 1167 -19.57 6.87 -39.63
C LYS A 1167 -19.58 6.64 -41.14
N ASN A 1168 -18.50 7.01 -41.83
CA ASN A 1168 -18.40 6.96 -43.28
C ASN A 1168 -17.63 5.74 -43.82
N LEU A 1169 -17.07 4.90 -42.95
CA LEU A 1169 -16.27 3.75 -43.36
C LEU A 1169 -17.14 2.77 -44.15
N GLN A 1170 -16.82 2.58 -45.43
CA GLN A 1170 -17.59 1.71 -46.33
C GLN A 1170 -16.99 0.32 -46.45
N THR A 1171 -15.66 0.25 -46.51
CA THR A 1171 -14.91 -0.98 -46.77
C THR A 1171 -13.59 -0.99 -46.02
N LEU A 1172 -13.19 -2.17 -45.56
CA LEU A 1172 -11.81 -2.40 -45.12
C LEU A 1172 -10.91 -2.74 -46.33
N PRO A 1173 -9.58 -2.55 -46.21
CA PRO A 1173 -8.61 -2.88 -47.25
C PRO A 1173 -8.76 -4.30 -47.80
N THR A 1174 -8.45 -4.49 -49.09
CA THR A 1174 -8.72 -5.80 -49.74
C THR A 1174 -7.76 -6.89 -49.28
N GLN A 1175 -6.53 -6.53 -48.93
CA GLN A 1175 -5.45 -7.46 -48.55
C GLN A 1175 -5.30 -7.63 -47.03
N MET A 1176 -6.39 -7.50 -46.25
CA MET A 1176 -6.36 -7.71 -44.80
C MET A 1176 -5.83 -9.09 -44.39
N GLU A 1177 -6.00 -10.11 -45.24
CA GLU A 1177 -5.44 -11.46 -45.06
C GLU A 1177 -3.91 -11.50 -44.92
N LYS A 1178 -3.20 -10.47 -45.42
CA LYS A 1178 -1.75 -10.35 -45.32
C LYS A 1178 -1.27 -9.83 -43.96
N LEU A 1179 -2.16 -9.35 -43.09
CA LEU A 1179 -1.82 -8.90 -41.74
C LEU A 1179 -1.63 -10.10 -40.80
N VAL A 1180 -0.55 -10.85 -41.03
CA VAL A 1180 -0.28 -12.17 -40.42
C VAL A 1180 -0.15 -12.18 -38.89
N SER A 1181 0.03 -11.00 -38.28
CA SER A 1181 0.16 -10.84 -36.83
C SER A 1181 -1.09 -10.26 -36.15
N LEU A 1182 -2.13 -9.88 -36.92
CA LEU A 1182 -3.30 -9.19 -36.38
C LEU A 1182 -4.16 -10.16 -35.55
N GLN A 1183 -4.36 -9.83 -34.27
CA GLN A 1183 -5.08 -10.65 -33.29
C GLN A 1183 -6.43 -10.05 -32.89
N SER A 1184 -6.56 -8.72 -32.90
CA SER A 1184 -7.78 -8.02 -32.52
C SER A 1184 -8.09 -6.88 -33.48
N LEU A 1185 -9.33 -6.82 -33.96
CA LEU A 1185 -9.87 -5.71 -34.74
C LEU A 1185 -11.14 -5.20 -34.07
N HIS A 1186 -11.14 -3.93 -33.68
CA HIS A 1186 -12.28 -3.25 -33.09
C HIS A 1186 -12.64 -2.01 -33.92
N ILE A 1187 -13.92 -1.86 -34.24
CA ILE A 1187 -14.47 -0.72 -34.98
C ILE A 1187 -15.75 -0.26 -34.30
N GLU A 1188 -15.77 1.00 -33.85
CA GLU A 1188 -16.92 1.62 -33.21
C GLU A 1188 -17.78 2.39 -34.24
N LYS A 1189 -19.10 2.25 -34.14
CA LYS A 1189 -20.12 3.01 -34.89
C LYS A 1189 -19.80 3.17 -36.39
N ALA A 1190 -19.77 2.05 -37.11
CA ALA A 1190 -19.57 1.98 -38.57
C ALA A 1190 -20.85 1.56 -39.35
N PRO A 1191 -21.86 2.44 -39.49
CA PRO A 1191 -23.15 2.11 -40.11
C PRO A 1191 -23.07 1.89 -41.62
N ARG A 1192 -22.03 2.40 -42.30
CA ARG A 1192 -21.90 2.30 -43.76
C ARG A 1192 -21.06 1.11 -44.24
N ILE A 1193 -20.52 0.31 -43.32
CA ILE A 1193 -19.71 -0.85 -43.69
C ILE A 1193 -20.57 -1.89 -44.40
N GLN A 1194 -20.17 -2.27 -45.62
CA GLN A 1194 -21.00 -3.13 -46.48
C GLN A 1194 -20.61 -4.60 -46.41
N PHE A 1195 -19.31 -4.90 -46.33
CA PHE A 1195 -18.78 -6.26 -46.31
C PHE A 1195 -17.40 -6.30 -45.67
N LEU A 1196 -17.03 -7.47 -45.16
CA LEU A 1196 -15.68 -7.74 -44.67
C LEU A 1196 -14.84 -8.40 -45.79
N PRO A 1197 -13.59 -7.97 -45.97
CA PRO A 1197 -12.62 -8.64 -46.83
C PRO A 1197 -12.23 -9.99 -46.20
N LYS A 1198 -11.35 -10.73 -46.86
CA LYS A 1198 -10.76 -11.92 -46.24
C LYS A 1198 -9.85 -11.50 -45.09
N LEU A 1199 -10.19 -11.96 -43.89
CA LEU A 1199 -9.48 -11.63 -42.65
C LEU A 1199 -8.30 -12.59 -42.42
N PRO A 1200 -7.26 -12.16 -41.69
CA PRO A 1200 -6.08 -12.99 -41.44
C PRO A 1200 -6.41 -14.12 -40.45
N PHE A 1201 -5.77 -15.28 -40.64
CA PHE A 1201 -5.96 -16.46 -39.77
C PHE A 1201 -5.52 -16.26 -38.32
N SER A 1202 -4.70 -15.23 -38.05
CA SER A 1202 -4.24 -14.87 -36.70
C SER A 1202 -5.29 -14.14 -35.86
N LEU A 1203 -6.41 -13.73 -36.46
CA LEU A 1203 -7.42 -12.89 -35.82
C LEU A 1203 -8.27 -13.70 -34.84
N ASN A 1204 -8.13 -13.41 -33.55
CA ASN A 1204 -8.86 -14.10 -32.48
C ASN A 1204 -10.08 -13.32 -32.00
N LYS A 1205 -10.05 -11.98 -32.13
CA LYS A 1205 -11.11 -11.10 -31.67
C LYS A 1205 -11.54 -10.13 -32.77
N LEU A 1206 -12.84 -10.11 -33.07
CA LEU A 1206 -13.46 -9.18 -34.00
C LEU A 1206 -14.63 -8.49 -33.31
N THR A 1207 -14.59 -7.16 -33.25
CA THR A 1207 -15.66 -6.36 -32.66
C THR A 1207 -16.07 -5.25 -33.61
N ILE A 1208 -17.34 -5.23 -34.01
CA ILE A 1208 -17.90 -4.18 -34.88
C ILE A 1208 -19.22 -3.71 -34.29
N TRP A 1209 -19.23 -2.51 -33.71
CA TRP A 1209 -20.42 -1.96 -33.09
C TRP A 1209 -21.05 -0.87 -33.95
N GLY A 1210 -22.36 -0.68 -33.80
CA GLY A 1210 -23.12 0.34 -34.52
C GLY A 1210 -23.12 0.19 -36.05
N CYS A 1211 -23.20 -1.04 -36.56
CA CYS A 1211 -23.30 -1.34 -38.00
C CYS A 1211 -24.76 -1.48 -38.49
N ASP A 1212 -24.98 -1.44 -39.81
CA ASP A 1212 -26.33 -1.59 -40.40
C ASP A 1212 -26.89 -3.01 -40.11
N PRO A 1213 -28.16 -3.15 -39.70
CA PRO A 1213 -28.77 -4.47 -39.48
C PRO A 1213 -28.69 -5.43 -40.69
N ARG A 1214 -28.66 -4.91 -41.92
CA ARG A 1214 -28.47 -5.69 -43.15
C ARG A 1214 -27.06 -6.28 -43.24
N PHE A 1215 -26.05 -5.56 -42.75
CA PHE A 1215 -24.68 -6.07 -42.64
C PHE A 1215 -24.63 -7.25 -41.65
N LEU A 1216 -25.26 -7.12 -40.48
CA LEU A 1216 -25.30 -8.19 -39.47
C LEU A 1216 -25.93 -9.49 -39.99
N LYS A 1217 -27.00 -9.38 -40.79
CA LYS A 1217 -27.67 -10.56 -41.40
C LYS A 1217 -26.74 -11.38 -42.29
N LEU A 1218 -25.73 -10.76 -42.91
CA LEU A 1218 -24.75 -11.47 -43.75
C LEU A 1218 -23.83 -12.37 -42.91
N TYR A 1219 -23.56 -11.98 -41.66
CA TYR A 1219 -22.63 -12.64 -40.74
C TYR A 1219 -23.35 -13.34 -39.57
N GLU A 1220 -24.66 -13.59 -39.70
CA GLU A 1220 -25.44 -14.28 -38.67
C GLU A 1220 -24.99 -15.74 -38.54
N ARG A 1221 -24.76 -16.18 -37.30
CA ARG A 1221 -24.18 -17.49 -37.01
C ARG A 1221 -24.98 -18.63 -37.65
N ASN A 1222 -24.31 -19.43 -38.48
CA ASN A 1222 -24.86 -20.59 -39.20
C ASN A 1222 -25.98 -20.30 -40.23
N VAL A 1223 -26.33 -19.03 -40.49
CA VAL A 1223 -27.45 -18.66 -41.39
C VAL A 1223 -27.05 -17.60 -42.41
N GLY A 1224 -26.15 -16.68 -42.03
CA GLY A 1224 -25.67 -15.61 -42.91
C GLY A 1224 -24.82 -16.13 -44.06
N SER A 1225 -25.00 -15.55 -45.25
CA SER A 1225 -24.28 -15.95 -46.47
C SER A 1225 -22.76 -15.80 -46.39
N ASP A 1226 -22.28 -14.92 -45.51
CA ASP A 1226 -20.86 -14.62 -45.29
C ASP A 1226 -20.31 -15.13 -43.94
N TRP A 1227 -21.09 -15.94 -43.18
CA TRP A 1227 -20.66 -16.50 -41.89
C TRP A 1227 -19.31 -17.24 -41.97
N GLY A 1228 -19.07 -17.99 -43.06
CA GLY A 1228 -17.83 -18.72 -43.28
C GLY A 1228 -16.56 -17.84 -43.34
N LYS A 1229 -16.70 -16.51 -43.48
CA LYS A 1229 -15.56 -15.57 -43.43
C LYS A 1229 -15.07 -15.30 -42.01
N ILE A 1230 -15.89 -15.54 -40.99
CA ILE A 1230 -15.61 -15.20 -39.59
C ILE A 1230 -15.77 -16.39 -38.63
N GLU A 1231 -16.20 -17.55 -39.13
CA GLU A 1231 -16.50 -18.74 -38.31
C GLU A 1231 -15.32 -19.26 -37.49
N ASN A 1232 -14.08 -18.99 -37.95
CA ASN A 1232 -12.84 -19.44 -37.33
C ASN A 1232 -12.26 -18.44 -36.32
N ILE A 1233 -12.99 -17.36 -36.00
CA ILE A 1233 -12.58 -16.34 -35.01
C ILE A 1233 -13.22 -16.68 -33.66
N ASP A 1234 -12.40 -16.87 -32.62
CA ASP A 1234 -12.87 -17.31 -31.29
C ASP A 1234 -13.87 -16.34 -30.64
N HIS A 1235 -13.68 -15.04 -30.83
CA HIS A 1235 -14.46 -13.99 -30.19
C HIS A 1235 -14.99 -12.97 -31.20
N VAL A 1236 -16.21 -13.17 -31.69
CA VAL A 1236 -16.93 -12.22 -32.54
C VAL A 1236 -18.05 -11.53 -31.76
N ASP A 1237 -18.02 -10.20 -31.70
CA ASP A 1237 -19.11 -9.37 -31.15
C ASP A 1237 -19.50 -8.27 -32.16
N MET A 1238 -20.66 -8.42 -32.80
CA MET A 1238 -21.18 -7.43 -33.75
C MET A 1238 -22.55 -6.93 -33.31
N LYS A 1239 -22.74 -5.61 -33.27
CA LYS A 1239 -23.97 -4.97 -32.76
C LYS A 1239 -24.52 -3.94 -33.73
N ALA A 1240 -25.85 -3.89 -33.82
CA ALA A 1240 -26.55 -2.98 -34.71
C ALA A 1240 -26.51 -1.54 -34.19
N TYR A 1241 -26.57 -0.58 -35.11
CA TYR A 1241 -26.83 0.81 -34.78
C TYR A 1241 -28.26 0.99 -34.28
N SER A 1242 -28.43 1.52 -33.06
CA SER A 1242 -29.71 1.91 -32.48
C SER A 1242 -29.74 3.42 -32.31
N GLU A 1243 -30.60 4.11 -33.08
CA GLU A 1243 -30.75 5.59 -33.06
C GLU A 1243 -31.23 6.16 -31.72
N ALA A 1244 -31.60 5.34 -30.73
CA ALA A 1244 -32.24 5.78 -29.49
C ALA A 1244 -31.30 6.46 -28.45
N ILE A 1245 -29.99 6.64 -28.71
CA ILE A 1245 -29.03 7.10 -27.68
C ILE A 1245 -28.02 8.15 -28.20
N ASP A 1246 -28.41 9.04 -29.13
CA ASP A 1246 -27.60 10.24 -29.47
C ASP A 1246 -28.13 11.52 -28.77
N HIS A 1247 -29.01 11.38 -27.77
CA HIS A 1247 -29.56 12.48 -26.96
C HIS A 1247 -29.42 12.22 -25.45
N VAL A 1248 -28.20 12.02 -24.94
CA VAL A 1248 -27.87 12.22 -23.51
C VAL A 1248 -26.50 12.86 -23.40
#